data_AF-A0A5C6F115-F1
#
_entry.id   AF-A0A5C6F115-F1
#
_cell.length_a   1.000
_cell.length_b   1.000
_cell.length_c   1.000
_cell.angle_alpha   90.00
_cell.angle_beta   90.00
_cell.angle_gamma   90.00
#
_symmetry.space_group_name_H-M   'P 1'
#
loop_
_entity.id
_entity.type
_entity.pdbx_description
1 polymer ?
#
loop_
_entity_poly.entity_id
_entity_poly.type
_entity_poly.pdbx_seq_one_letter_code
_entity_poly.pdbx_strand_id
1 'polypeptide(L)'
;MQRAVVSSLIWRSSDAFSSELFAYVESTITDQAELESEFWDSVLSLSIVPNHPLNANWLNRKLSAECMADRDVWWSTFLHNRHGQGGRVDRLIAWAWNAGTSEAFDDEIVELAGVTLGWFLTTSNREVRDRTTKAMVCLFQRRLPLFCRVYRQFNDVDDLYVRERLNAVAYGCALRSNDEAGIRELAQVVFDSVFADGNPPIHLLLRDYARQTIEYAIHIGCDLAIDVDLIRPPYRSQWPAPADFPTKEECRDIADDRFTQYITGHYNKFAEHACSFDRWSTFRLDEPRKHSPRELLTSFEQSLTERQYALLESIRDLQLKESDKVLLGLRQSVGDLADDMAVSDDETENEIAAAIERFGRSLRSGSRKRNQFDRIIREYVENPHALYRSRPTLDSESARRWLVRRVIQLGWTAERFGDFDLEFRHSDDAITSHETIGKKYSWLAVRELQARASDNFEMRSATSEVSFQYDGPWRLIYGREMDPSNTISKTMCDNYEPHPVSWWSPVTISSWNDDISDNQWAKIESDLPDPMNMISVADTEGRRWLTLNGHYRWMSPVPVGEDEFECTQRRITFTINSYLASAKAVPQLMKWAHRQRWAKYSLPENDGYSNDIFLGEYFWSERYKEIEAESSAVSDWYDGTEHGRTLPTPLLITAEEYAWEYSPSDSSLIDSVRFKLPSKPLVTSMNLKQRGSQGSWQDSEGRVIAMDPSIYQPGPSVLLLCQERMEHFLAEQNLALFWTVLSNRHLVGGHHLDQEEFIGHVEANGAYSLHKGSLNGNTSAKFLPKGTW
;
A
#
# COMPACT_ATOMS: atom_id res chain seq x y z
N MET A 1 3.34 -2.85 51.89
CA MET A 1 4.64 -3.56 51.81
C MET A 1 4.88 -4.13 50.43
N GLN A 2 3.94 -4.91 49.89
CA GLN A 2 4.03 -5.51 48.53
C GLN A 2 4.32 -4.47 47.42
N ARG A 3 3.58 -3.36 47.36
CA ARG A 3 3.84 -2.26 46.41
C ARG A 3 5.24 -1.66 46.50
N ALA A 4 5.76 -1.52 47.72
CA ALA A 4 7.12 -1.01 47.92
C ALA A 4 8.19 -2.01 47.47
N VAL A 5 7.91 -3.32 47.53
CA VAL A 5 8.81 -4.35 46.99
C VAL A 5 8.83 -4.26 45.47
N VAL A 6 7.66 -4.25 44.82
CA VAL A 6 7.52 -4.13 43.36
C VAL A 6 8.18 -2.86 42.83
N SER A 7 7.88 -1.69 43.40
CA SER A 7 8.47 -0.42 42.96
C SER A 7 9.97 -0.31 43.24
N SER A 8 10.51 -1.09 44.19
CA SER A 8 11.95 -1.15 44.45
C SER A 8 12.74 -2.00 43.45
N LEU A 9 12.08 -2.87 42.65
CA LEU A 9 12.76 -3.84 41.79
C LEU A 9 13.74 -3.19 40.82
N ILE A 10 13.34 -2.05 40.23
CA ILE A 10 14.17 -1.31 39.27
C ILE A 10 15.44 -0.70 39.87
N TRP A 11 15.53 -0.62 41.21
CA TRP A 11 16.66 -0.03 41.94
C TRP A 11 17.57 -1.09 42.57
N ARG A 12 17.20 -2.37 42.49
CA ARG A 12 17.98 -3.47 43.07
C ARG A 12 19.09 -3.88 42.11
N SER A 13 20.26 -4.24 42.67
CA SER A 13 21.31 -4.88 41.89
C SER A 13 20.87 -6.29 41.48
N SER A 14 21.44 -6.82 40.39
CA SER A 14 21.23 -8.20 39.95
C SER A 14 21.46 -9.21 41.08
N ASP A 15 22.49 -8.98 41.89
CA ASP A 15 22.90 -9.88 42.99
C ASP A 15 21.93 -9.85 44.18
N ALA A 16 21.00 -8.89 44.22
CA ALA A 16 19.99 -8.79 45.29
C ALA A 16 18.75 -9.68 45.04
N PHE A 17 18.65 -10.32 43.87
CA PHE A 17 17.57 -11.25 43.52
C PHE A 17 17.90 -12.68 43.94
N SER A 18 17.69 -12.99 45.23
CA SER A 18 17.76 -14.37 45.70
C SER A 18 16.54 -15.18 45.24
N SER A 19 16.64 -16.51 45.28
CA SER A 19 15.53 -17.44 45.01
C SER A 19 14.29 -17.12 45.85
N GLU A 20 14.49 -16.68 47.09
CA GLU A 20 13.42 -16.34 48.02
C GLU A 20 12.73 -15.02 47.65
N LEU A 21 13.49 -14.01 47.21
CA LEU A 21 12.90 -12.76 46.69
C LEU A 21 12.09 -13.04 45.44
N PHE A 22 12.60 -13.90 44.56
CA PHE A 22 11.93 -14.29 43.33
C PHE A 22 10.59 -14.96 43.58
N ALA A 23 10.59 -15.99 44.43
CA ALA A 23 9.38 -16.72 44.82
C ALA A 23 8.38 -15.80 45.54
N TYR A 24 8.86 -14.89 46.40
CA TYR A 24 8.01 -13.93 47.09
C TYR A 24 7.31 -12.98 46.12
N VAL A 25 8.05 -12.46 45.13
CA VAL A 25 7.51 -11.57 44.09
C VAL A 25 6.45 -12.31 43.27
N GLU A 26 6.76 -13.50 42.75
CA GLU A 26 5.79 -14.30 41.99
C GLU A 26 4.52 -14.64 42.79
N SER A 27 4.66 -15.00 44.07
CA SER A 27 3.50 -15.31 44.93
C SER A 27 2.65 -14.09 45.31
N THR A 28 3.18 -12.88 45.12
CA THR A 28 2.53 -11.63 45.52
C THR A 28 1.69 -11.03 44.39
N ILE A 29 1.92 -11.44 43.14
CA ILE A 29 1.39 -10.80 41.94
C ILE A 29 -0.06 -11.23 41.61
N THR A 30 -0.58 -12.32 42.18
CA THR A 30 -1.82 -12.94 41.71
C THR A 30 -3.13 -12.27 42.14
N ASP A 31 -3.12 -11.39 43.15
CA ASP A 31 -4.37 -10.99 43.82
C ASP A 31 -4.76 -9.51 43.60
N GLN A 32 -3.91 -8.69 42.98
CA GLN A 32 -4.16 -7.24 42.80
C GLN A 32 -3.71 -6.73 41.41
N ALA A 33 -4.67 -6.47 40.52
CA ALA A 33 -4.43 -6.07 39.12
C ALA A 33 -3.55 -4.82 38.94
N GLU A 34 -3.67 -3.82 39.83
CA GLU A 34 -2.82 -2.62 39.79
C GLU A 34 -1.35 -2.94 40.08
N LEU A 35 -1.08 -3.80 41.06
CA LEU A 35 0.26 -4.23 41.44
C LEU A 35 0.91 -5.12 40.41
N GLU A 36 0.12 -6.01 39.81
CA GLU A 36 0.53 -6.83 38.69
C GLU A 36 1.00 -5.95 37.52
N SER A 37 0.21 -4.92 37.19
CA SER A 37 0.57 -4.01 36.09
C SER A 37 1.84 -3.19 36.41
N GLU A 38 2.04 -2.74 37.66
CA GLU A 38 3.30 -2.09 38.10
C GLU A 38 4.51 -3.03 38.07
N PHE A 39 4.28 -4.32 38.37
CA PHE A 39 5.31 -5.34 38.29
C PHE A 39 5.77 -5.55 36.85
N TRP A 40 4.84 -5.70 35.91
CA TRP A 40 5.18 -5.88 34.50
C TRP A 40 5.88 -4.64 33.92
N ASP A 41 5.49 -3.42 34.31
CA ASP A 41 6.25 -2.21 33.97
C ASP A 41 7.70 -2.24 34.49
N SER A 42 7.90 -2.79 35.69
CA SER A 42 9.24 -2.96 36.27
C SER A 42 10.05 -4.01 35.51
N VAL A 43 9.43 -5.14 35.14
CA VAL A 43 10.04 -6.17 34.28
C VAL A 43 10.44 -5.57 32.94
N LEU A 44 9.56 -4.81 32.27
CA LEU A 44 9.88 -4.17 31.00
C LEU A 44 11.09 -3.23 31.13
N SER A 45 11.22 -2.52 32.25
CA SER A 45 12.38 -1.64 32.51
C SER A 45 13.69 -2.42 32.68
N LEU A 46 13.62 -3.63 33.24
CA LEU A 46 14.76 -4.50 33.54
C LEU A 46 15.07 -5.49 32.40
N SER A 47 14.13 -5.66 31.47
CA SER A 47 14.18 -6.63 30.37
C SER A 47 15.45 -6.47 29.51
N ILE A 48 15.89 -5.24 29.30
CA ILE A 48 17.05 -4.90 28.47
C ILE A 48 18.37 -4.81 29.25
N VAL A 49 18.36 -5.10 30.55
CA VAL A 49 19.55 -5.00 31.41
C VAL A 49 20.34 -6.31 31.35
N PRO A 50 21.60 -6.30 30.86
CA PRO A 50 22.47 -7.47 30.84
C PRO A 50 22.58 -8.14 32.21
N ASN A 51 22.62 -9.47 32.23
CA ASN A 51 22.73 -10.30 33.44
C ASN A 51 21.65 -10.10 34.52
N HIS A 52 20.61 -9.29 34.27
CA HIS A 52 19.54 -9.11 35.24
C HIS A 52 18.62 -10.34 35.32
N PRO A 53 18.25 -10.87 36.51
CA PRO A 53 17.44 -12.09 36.61
C PRO A 53 16.03 -12.00 36.00
N LEU A 54 15.47 -10.79 35.92
CA LEU A 54 14.21 -10.47 35.23
C LEU A 54 14.40 -9.92 33.80
N ASN A 55 15.55 -10.19 33.17
CA ASN A 55 15.78 -9.71 31.80
C ASN A 55 14.91 -10.43 30.75
N ALA A 56 15.05 -10.06 29.48
CA ALA A 56 14.25 -10.59 28.39
C ALA A 56 14.33 -12.11 28.23
N ASN A 57 15.44 -12.75 28.62
CA ASN A 57 15.56 -14.21 28.57
C ASN A 57 14.64 -14.88 29.60
N TRP A 58 14.46 -14.28 30.78
CA TRP A 58 13.49 -14.76 31.76
C TRP A 58 12.06 -14.54 31.25
N LEU A 59 11.77 -13.34 30.73
CA LEU A 59 10.46 -13.02 30.16
C LEU A 59 10.09 -14.00 29.03
N ASN A 60 11.05 -14.32 28.15
CA ASN A 60 10.89 -15.28 27.07
C ASN A 60 10.48 -16.65 27.58
N ARG A 61 11.21 -17.20 28.58
CA ARG A 61 10.86 -18.49 29.18
C ARG A 61 9.47 -18.48 29.82
N LYS A 62 9.07 -17.37 30.45
CA LYS A 62 7.76 -17.25 31.09
C LYS A 62 6.63 -17.27 30.06
N LEU A 63 6.74 -16.46 29.01
CA LEU A 63 5.69 -16.30 28.00
C LEU A 63 5.62 -17.47 27.01
N SER A 64 6.76 -18.09 26.68
CA SER A 64 6.81 -19.30 25.84
C SER A 64 6.22 -20.54 26.52
N ALA A 65 6.11 -20.57 27.85
CA ALA A 65 5.56 -21.71 28.58
C ALA A 65 4.03 -21.77 28.55
N GLU A 66 3.37 -20.69 28.15
CA GLU A 66 1.91 -20.58 28.07
C GLU A 66 1.42 -20.72 26.62
N CYS A 67 0.24 -21.32 26.45
CA CYS A 67 -0.41 -21.31 25.15
C CYS A 67 -0.89 -19.89 24.79
N MET A 68 -1.08 -19.62 23.50
CA MET A 68 -1.52 -18.31 22.98
C MET A 68 -2.72 -17.77 23.75
N ALA A 69 -3.75 -18.60 23.98
CA ALA A 69 -4.96 -18.16 24.65
C ALA A 69 -4.78 -17.86 26.14
N ASP A 70 -3.86 -18.53 26.84
CA ASP A 70 -3.56 -18.23 28.25
C ASP A 70 -2.72 -16.95 28.35
N ARG A 71 -1.71 -16.84 27.50
CA ARG A 71 -0.86 -15.64 27.41
C ARG A 71 -1.67 -14.41 27.05
N ASP A 72 -2.63 -14.53 26.13
CA ASP A 72 -3.42 -13.39 25.68
C ASP A 72 -4.34 -12.81 26.77
N VAL A 73 -4.76 -13.61 27.75
CA VAL A 73 -5.65 -13.17 28.84
C VAL A 73 -5.02 -12.03 29.65
N TRP A 74 -3.71 -12.10 29.91
CA TRP A 74 -3.05 -11.15 30.81
C TRP A 74 -1.92 -10.38 30.13
N TRP A 75 -1.12 -10.98 29.26
CA TRP A 75 0.03 -10.30 28.64
C TRP A 75 -0.40 -9.40 27.49
N SER A 76 -1.19 -9.93 26.55
CA SER A 76 -1.64 -9.16 25.38
C SER A 76 -2.61 -8.04 25.77
N THR A 77 -3.46 -8.29 26.77
CA THR A 77 -4.35 -7.27 27.37
C THR A 77 -3.56 -6.25 28.20
N PHE A 78 -2.53 -6.65 28.95
CA PHE A 78 -1.60 -5.73 29.61
C PHE A 78 -0.96 -4.76 28.60
N LEU A 79 -0.40 -5.27 27.50
CA LEU A 79 0.18 -4.44 26.44
C LEU A 79 -0.86 -3.50 25.83
N HIS A 80 -2.07 -4.00 25.56
CA HIS A 80 -3.17 -3.22 25.02
C HIS A 80 -3.52 -2.04 25.94
N ASN A 81 -3.67 -2.30 27.24
CA ASN A 81 -4.08 -1.31 28.22
C ASN A 81 -2.98 -0.29 28.57
N ARG A 82 -1.70 -0.66 28.42
CA ARG A 82 -0.55 0.22 28.72
C ARG A 82 -0.19 1.17 27.58
N HIS A 83 -0.64 0.89 26.37
CA HIS A 83 -0.39 1.74 25.21
C HIS A 83 -0.99 3.14 25.37
N GLY A 84 -0.33 4.15 24.81
CA GLY A 84 -0.84 5.53 24.79
C GLY A 84 -0.73 6.27 26.13
N GLN A 85 -0.15 5.65 27.17
CA GLN A 85 0.04 6.26 28.50
C GLN A 85 1.41 6.95 28.65
N GLY A 86 2.28 6.90 27.63
CA GLY A 86 3.67 7.34 27.73
C GLY A 86 4.53 6.43 28.64
N GLY A 87 4.07 5.20 28.79
CA GLY A 87 4.57 4.19 29.72
C GLY A 87 5.81 3.45 29.21
N ARG A 88 6.08 2.27 29.78
CA ARG A 88 7.28 1.48 29.43
C ARG A 88 7.19 0.86 28.04
N VAL A 89 5.99 0.47 27.63
CA VAL A 89 5.70 -0.02 26.27
C VAL A 89 6.04 1.06 25.23
N ASP A 90 5.45 2.25 25.36
CA ASP A 90 5.66 3.37 24.42
C ASP A 90 7.14 3.78 24.34
N ARG A 91 7.83 3.86 25.48
CA ARG A 91 9.24 4.27 25.53
C ARG A 91 10.18 3.27 24.87
N LEU A 92 9.97 1.97 25.07
CA LEU A 92 10.83 0.96 24.46
C LEU A 92 10.65 0.94 22.93
N ILE A 93 9.41 1.03 22.45
CA ILE A 93 9.10 1.16 21.02
C ILE A 93 9.75 2.42 20.45
N ALA A 94 9.53 3.59 21.07
CA ALA A 94 10.09 4.86 20.60
C ALA A 94 11.62 4.86 20.59
N TRP A 95 12.25 4.26 21.60
CA TRP A 95 13.70 4.10 21.66
C TRP A 95 14.24 3.23 20.52
N ALA A 96 13.61 2.08 20.27
CA ALA A 96 14.05 1.15 19.22
C ALA A 96 13.77 1.69 17.80
N TRP A 97 12.68 2.47 17.63
CA TRP A 97 12.30 3.05 16.35
C TRP A 97 13.18 4.24 15.94
N ASN A 98 13.82 4.92 16.90
CA ASN A 98 14.68 6.04 16.58
C ASN A 98 15.94 5.60 15.81
N ALA A 99 16.08 6.07 14.57
CA ALA A 99 17.13 5.66 13.65
C ALA A 99 18.53 5.91 14.23
N GLY A 100 19.40 4.89 14.15
CA GLY A 100 20.79 4.95 14.63
C GLY A 100 20.95 4.76 16.14
N THR A 101 19.88 4.74 16.93
CA THR A 101 19.97 4.56 18.39
C THR A 101 20.63 3.24 18.77
N SER A 102 20.33 2.16 18.05
CA SER A 102 20.88 0.83 18.32
C SER A 102 22.40 0.75 18.16
N GLU A 103 23.00 1.63 17.36
CA GLU A 103 24.44 1.65 17.12
C GLU A 103 25.24 2.08 18.35
N ALA A 104 24.60 2.84 19.26
CA ALA A 104 25.22 3.33 20.50
C ALA A 104 25.25 2.28 21.62
N PHE A 105 24.64 1.11 21.43
CA PHE A 105 24.52 0.07 22.46
C PHE A 105 25.21 -1.24 22.05
N ASP A 106 25.63 -1.98 23.07
CA ASP A 106 26.22 -3.31 22.91
C ASP A 106 25.21 -4.33 22.37
N ASP A 107 25.70 -5.35 21.68
CA ASP A 107 24.88 -6.38 21.04
C ASP A 107 23.93 -7.10 22.01
N GLU A 108 24.35 -7.32 23.27
CA GLU A 108 23.50 -7.97 24.29
C GLU A 108 22.26 -7.14 24.61
N ILE A 109 22.40 -5.81 24.74
CA ILE A 109 21.27 -4.91 25.03
C ILE A 109 20.30 -4.92 23.85
N VAL A 110 20.82 -4.84 22.63
CA VAL A 110 20.03 -4.85 21.39
C VAL A 110 19.28 -6.18 21.24
N GLU A 111 19.95 -7.31 21.54
CA GLU A 111 19.34 -8.64 21.51
C GLU A 111 18.21 -8.78 22.55
N LEU A 112 18.46 -8.39 23.82
CA LEU A 112 17.45 -8.41 24.88
C LEU A 112 16.24 -7.50 24.56
N ALA A 113 16.50 -6.32 23.99
CA ALA A 113 15.44 -5.44 23.52
C ALA A 113 14.62 -6.09 22.39
N GLY A 114 15.28 -6.73 21.43
CA GLY A 114 14.62 -7.48 20.37
C GLY A 114 13.74 -8.61 20.86
N VAL A 115 14.21 -9.38 21.85
CA VAL A 115 13.39 -10.43 22.48
C VAL A 115 12.17 -9.84 23.18
N THR A 116 12.35 -8.73 23.90
CA THR A 116 11.23 -8.06 24.58
C THR A 116 10.20 -7.52 23.58
N LEU A 117 10.65 -6.86 22.51
CA LEU A 117 9.81 -6.36 21.43
C LEU A 117 9.13 -7.50 20.66
N GLY A 118 9.77 -8.67 20.50
CA GLY A 118 9.14 -9.85 19.93
C GLY A 118 7.88 -10.27 20.68
N TRP A 119 7.88 -10.12 22.01
CA TRP A 119 6.69 -10.37 22.83
C TRP A 119 5.64 -9.25 22.77
N PHE A 120 5.97 -8.05 22.28
CA PHE A 120 4.96 -7.02 22.02
C PHE A 120 4.08 -7.37 20.82
N LEU A 121 4.56 -8.25 19.93
CA LEU A 121 3.85 -8.65 18.72
C LEU A 121 2.63 -9.56 18.98
N THR A 122 2.44 -10.06 20.21
CA THR A 122 1.27 -10.88 20.58
C THR A 122 0.00 -10.04 20.72
N THR A 123 0.11 -8.73 20.98
CA THR A 123 -1.05 -7.92 21.33
C THR A 123 -2.04 -7.78 20.17
N SER A 124 -3.33 -7.69 20.51
CA SER A 124 -4.37 -7.33 19.54
C SER A 124 -4.21 -5.88 19.07
N ASN A 125 -3.69 -4.99 19.92
CA ASN A 125 -3.53 -3.57 19.61
C ASN A 125 -2.62 -3.36 18.39
N ARG A 126 -3.21 -2.95 17.27
CA ARG A 126 -2.49 -2.79 16.00
C ARG A 126 -1.48 -1.64 16.05
N GLU A 127 -1.73 -0.56 16.80
CA GLU A 127 -0.74 0.51 16.99
C GLU A 127 0.52 -0.03 17.65
N VAL A 128 0.40 -0.80 18.73
CA VAL A 128 1.57 -1.40 19.39
C VAL A 128 2.28 -2.35 18.44
N ARG A 129 1.53 -3.25 17.76
CA ARG A 129 2.11 -4.29 16.90
C ARG A 129 2.81 -3.72 15.67
N ASP A 130 2.19 -2.79 14.95
CA ASP A 130 2.77 -2.18 13.74
C ASP A 130 3.98 -1.32 14.10
N ARG A 131 3.87 -0.46 15.12
CA ARG A 131 4.99 0.37 15.59
C ARG A 131 6.16 -0.47 16.12
N THR A 132 5.87 -1.55 16.83
CA THR A 132 6.90 -2.53 17.25
C THR A 132 7.59 -3.15 16.04
N THR A 133 6.83 -3.50 14.99
CA THR A 133 7.41 -4.07 13.76
C THR A 133 8.37 -3.08 13.11
N LYS A 134 7.99 -1.80 12.93
CA LYS A 134 8.88 -0.75 12.41
C LYS A 134 10.09 -0.51 13.33
N ALA A 135 9.87 -0.53 14.64
CA ALA A 135 10.92 -0.36 15.63
C ALA A 135 11.98 -1.47 15.55
N MET A 136 11.55 -2.72 15.40
CA MET A 136 12.45 -3.84 15.21
C MET A 136 13.21 -3.75 13.88
N VAL A 137 12.58 -3.28 12.79
CA VAL A 137 13.29 -3.00 11.54
C VAL A 137 14.39 -1.96 11.74
N CYS A 138 14.10 -0.84 12.41
CA CYS A 138 15.12 0.17 12.74
C CYS A 138 16.23 -0.38 13.64
N LEU A 139 15.89 -1.21 14.61
CA LEU A 139 16.80 -1.84 15.57
C LEU A 139 17.81 -2.76 14.85
N PHE A 140 17.36 -3.51 13.84
CA PHE A 140 18.10 -4.63 13.26
C PHE A 140 18.60 -4.47 11.82
N GLN A 141 18.12 -3.49 11.03
CA GLN A 141 18.51 -3.30 9.62
C GLN A 141 20.03 -3.24 9.36
N ARG A 142 20.84 -2.86 10.37
CA ARG A 142 22.31 -2.80 10.31
C ARG A 142 23.02 -3.87 11.16
N ARG A 143 22.27 -4.78 11.78
CA ARG A 143 22.76 -5.84 12.67
C ARG A 143 22.02 -7.17 12.43
N LEU A 144 21.95 -7.60 11.16
CA LEU A 144 21.20 -8.78 10.74
C LEU A 144 21.59 -10.08 11.47
N PRO A 145 22.86 -10.35 11.81
CA PRO A 145 23.21 -11.53 12.60
C PRO A 145 22.58 -11.55 14.00
N LEU A 146 22.36 -10.39 14.63
CA LEU A 146 21.63 -10.29 15.91
C LEU A 146 20.17 -10.67 15.70
N PHE A 147 19.55 -10.15 14.64
CA PHE A 147 18.16 -10.47 14.33
C PHE A 147 17.97 -11.95 14.06
N CYS A 148 18.91 -12.61 13.37
CA CYS A 148 18.87 -14.06 13.17
C CYS A 148 18.87 -14.83 14.50
N ARG A 149 19.54 -14.33 15.55
CA ARG A 149 19.47 -14.95 16.90
C ARG A 149 18.11 -14.73 17.56
N VAL A 150 17.59 -13.51 17.50
CA VAL A 150 16.24 -13.20 18.03
C VAL A 150 15.17 -14.00 17.30
N TYR A 151 15.16 -14.02 15.98
CA TYR A 151 14.21 -14.76 15.14
C TYR A 151 14.11 -16.24 15.56
N ARG A 152 15.27 -16.92 15.71
CA ARG A 152 15.33 -18.33 16.13
C ARG A 152 14.69 -18.60 17.50
N GLN A 153 14.68 -17.62 18.41
CA GLN A 153 14.05 -17.78 19.74
C GLN A 153 12.51 -17.86 19.66
N PHE A 154 11.92 -17.43 18.55
CA PHE A 154 10.46 -17.40 18.35
C PHE A 154 9.94 -18.44 17.35
N ASN A 155 10.81 -19.30 16.81
CA ASN A 155 10.43 -20.29 15.79
C ASN A 155 9.28 -21.21 16.26
N ASP A 156 9.31 -21.59 17.54
CA ASP A 156 8.37 -22.54 18.15
C ASP A 156 7.19 -21.85 18.86
N VAL A 157 7.05 -20.52 18.74
CA VAL A 157 5.94 -19.80 19.35
C VAL A 157 4.64 -20.14 18.61
N ASP A 158 3.61 -20.47 19.39
CA ASP A 158 2.30 -20.94 18.92
C ASP A 158 1.38 -19.84 18.39
N ASP A 159 1.81 -18.58 18.46
CA ASP A 159 1.12 -17.40 17.97
C ASP A 159 1.64 -16.97 16.59
N LEU A 160 0.80 -17.15 15.58
CA LEU A 160 1.15 -16.81 14.20
C LEU A 160 1.24 -15.30 13.95
N TYR A 161 0.67 -14.42 14.78
CA TYR A 161 0.94 -12.98 14.67
C TYR A 161 2.39 -12.66 14.96
N VAL A 162 2.98 -13.27 16.00
CA VAL A 162 4.39 -13.06 16.32
C VAL A 162 5.25 -13.53 15.14
N ARG A 163 4.99 -14.73 14.62
CA ARG A 163 5.75 -15.29 13.49
C ARG A 163 5.53 -14.50 12.19
N GLU A 164 4.31 -14.05 11.89
CA GLU A 164 4.02 -13.16 10.77
C GLU A 164 4.86 -11.89 10.86
N ARG A 165 4.81 -11.21 12.01
CA ARG A 165 5.47 -9.92 12.19
C ARG A 165 6.99 -10.03 12.24
N LEU A 166 7.55 -11.11 12.79
CA LEU A 166 8.98 -11.37 12.67
C LEU A 166 9.42 -11.60 11.21
N ASN A 167 8.60 -12.26 10.38
CA ASN A 167 8.90 -12.36 8.95
C ASN A 167 8.74 -11.00 8.25
N ALA A 168 7.78 -10.15 8.64
CA ALA A 168 7.70 -8.78 8.16
C ALA A 168 8.96 -7.96 8.54
N VAL A 169 9.47 -8.11 9.78
CA VAL A 169 10.74 -7.51 10.21
C VAL A 169 11.90 -8.05 9.38
N ALA A 170 11.96 -9.36 9.13
CA ALA A 170 12.99 -9.98 8.29
C ALA A 170 13.02 -9.32 6.90
N TYR A 171 11.84 -9.17 6.29
CA TYR A 171 11.73 -8.57 4.96
C TYR A 171 12.12 -7.09 4.96
N GLY A 172 11.61 -6.31 5.91
CA GLY A 172 11.96 -4.89 6.07
C GLY A 172 13.46 -4.68 6.33
N CYS A 173 14.07 -5.53 7.16
CA CYS A 173 15.51 -5.52 7.40
C CYS A 173 16.31 -5.86 6.14
N ALA A 174 15.92 -6.89 5.39
CA ALA A 174 16.58 -7.30 4.16
C ALA A 174 16.57 -6.16 3.14
N LEU A 175 15.40 -5.57 2.88
CA LEU A 175 15.22 -4.47 1.92
C LEU A 175 16.01 -3.20 2.25
N ARG A 176 16.36 -3.00 3.52
CA ARG A 176 17.00 -1.76 4.02
C ARG A 176 18.48 -1.93 4.32
N SER A 177 19.00 -3.15 4.30
CA SER A 177 20.38 -3.46 4.61
C SER A 177 21.26 -3.45 3.37
N ASN A 178 22.55 -3.17 3.57
CA ASN A 178 23.58 -3.37 2.54
C ASN A 178 24.53 -4.53 2.91
N ASP A 179 24.26 -5.25 4.00
CA ASP A 179 25.05 -6.39 4.44
C ASP A 179 24.61 -7.65 3.68
N GLU A 180 25.17 -7.86 2.48
CA GLU A 180 24.84 -9.03 1.64
C GLU A 180 25.09 -10.36 2.38
N ALA A 181 26.12 -10.43 3.24
CA ALA A 181 26.41 -11.64 4.01
C ALA A 181 25.34 -11.90 5.08
N GLY A 182 24.91 -10.84 5.77
CA GLY A 182 23.80 -10.89 6.72
C GLY A 182 22.44 -11.17 6.07
N ILE A 183 22.19 -10.63 4.87
CA ILE A 183 20.98 -10.91 4.09
C ILE A 183 20.95 -12.39 3.69
N ARG A 184 22.07 -12.94 3.25
CA ARG A 184 22.20 -14.37 2.94
C ARG A 184 21.92 -15.25 4.16
N GLU A 185 22.51 -14.94 5.32
CA GLU A 185 22.22 -15.69 6.56
C GLU A 185 20.74 -15.60 6.93
N LEU A 186 20.17 -14.40 6.89
CA LEU A 186 18.77 -14.16 7.22
C LEU A 186 17.83 -14.95 6.31
N ALA A 187 18.04 -14.90 4.99
CA ALA A 187 17.26 -15.66 4.03
C ALA A 187 17.33 -17.17 4.27
N GLN A 188 18.52 -17.70 4.59
CA GLN A 188 18.67 -19.12 4.93
C GLN A 188 17.90 -19.47 6.21
N VAL A 189 18.00 -18.65 7.27
CA VAL A 189 17.27 -18.88 8.53
C VAL A 189 15.75 -18.86 8.32
N VAL A 190 15.26 -17.93 7.50
CA VAL A 190 13.84 -17.84 7.15
C VAL A 190 13.40 -19.08 6.34
N PHE A 191 14.20 -19.51 5.36
CA PHE A 191 13.92 -20.73 4.61
C PHE A 191 13.85 -21.96 5.52
N ASP A 192 14.88 -22.16 6.35
CA ASP A 192 14.99 -23.29 7.27
C ASP A 192 13.79 -23.33 8.25
N SER A 193 13.32 -22.16 8.70
CA SER A 193 12.23 -22.07 9.66
C SER A 193 10.82 -22.19 9.05
N VAL A 194 10.65 -21.86 7.76
CA VAL A 194 9.32 -21.73 7.15
C VAL A 194 9.08 -22.77 6.07
N PHE A 195 10.06 -23.06 5.22
CA PHE A 195 9.85 -23.82 3.97
C PHE A 195 10.61 -25.14 3.87
N ALA A 196 11.69 -25.35 4.64
CA ALA A 196 12.56 -26.51 4.49
C ALA A 196 11.83 -27.87 4.64
N ASP A 197 10.81 -27.94 5.49
CA ASP A 197 10.01 -29.16 5.70
C ASP A 197 8.95 -29.40 4.59
N GLY A 198 8.80 -28.48 3.63
CA GLY A 198 7.80 -28.55 2.56
C GLY A 198 6.34 -28.39 3.02
N ASN A 199 6.13 -28.02 4.28
CA ASN A 199 4.81 -27.80 4.88
C ASN A 199 4.78 -26.46 5.65
N PRO A 200 4.83 -25.32 4.94
CA PRO A 200 4.92 -24.02 5.60
C PRO A 200 3.66 -23.71 6.42
N PRO A 201 3.78 -22.92 7.51
CA PRO A 201 2.64 -22.53 8.36
C PRO A 201 1.47 -22.00 7.52
N ILE A 202 0.24 -22.47 7.79
CA ILE A 202 -0.95 -22.11 7.02
C ILE A 202 -1.41 -20.70 7.38
N HIS A 203 -0.67 -19.71 6.87
CA HIS A 203 -0.87 -18.30 7.17
C HIS A 203 -0.37 -17.46 6.00
N LEU A 204 -1.28 -16.75 5.32
CA LEU A 204 -1.00 -16.11 4.03
C LEU A 204 0.16 -15.09 4.11
N LEU A 205 0.06 -14.12 5.02
CA LEU A 205 1.03 -13.03 5.14
C LEU A 205 2.42 -13.49 5.60
N LEU A 206 2.47 -14.39 6.59
CA LEU A 206 3.71 -15.02 7.06
C LEU A 206 4.47 -15.66 5.89
N ARG A 207 3.78 -16.48 5.08
CA ARG A 207 4.37 -17.13 3.89
C ARG A 207 4.89 -16.10 2.89
N ASP A 208 4.12 -15.04 2.65
CA ASP A 208 4.54 -13.98 1.72
C ASP A 208 5.79 -13.27 2.22
N TYR A 209 5.80 -12.72 3.43
CA TYR A 209 6.98 -12.02 3.96
C TYR A 209 8.23 -12.92 4.01
N ALA A 210 8.05 -14.19 4.35
CA ALA A 210 9.14 -15.18 4.34
C ALA A 210 9.67 -15.41 2.91
N ARG A 211 8.78 -15.66 1.94
CA ARG A 211 9.12 -15.80 0.52
C ARG A 211 9.84 -14.56 0.00
N GLN A 212 9.28 -13.38 0.23
CA GLN A 212 9.81 -12.12 -0.29
C GLN A 212 11.22 -11.82 0.27
N THR A 213 11.50 -12.19 1.53
CA THR A 213 12.84 -12.10 2.12
C THR A 213 13.85 -12.95 1.34
N ILE A 214 13.46 -14.18 0.98
CA ILE A 214 14.31 -15.12 0.24
C ILE A 214 14.46 -14.67 -1.22
N GLU A 215 13.37 -14.27 -1.88
CA GLU A 215 13.41 -13.79 -3.26
C GLU A 215 14.24 -12.51 -3.42
N TYR A 216 14.23 -11.62 -2.42
CA TYR A 216 15.12 -10.47 -2.41
C TYR A 216 16.60 -10.88 -2.35
N ALA A 217 16.95 -11.84 -1.48
CA ALA A 217 18.31 -12.38 -1.42
C ALA A 217 18.75 -13.01 -2.75
N ILE A 218 17.86 -13.75 -3.42
CA ILE A 218 18.11 -14.27 -4.77
C ILE A 218 18.31 -13.12 -5.77
N HIS A 219 17.46 -12.09 -5.71
CA HIS A 219 17.52 -10.94 -6.61
C HIS A 219 18.87 -10.21 -6.55
N ILE A 220 19.42 -10.00 -5.35
CA ILE A 220 20.73 -9.36 -5.17
C ILE A 220 21.92 -10.30 -5.42
N GLY A 221 21.67 -11.56 -5.79
CA GLY A 221 22.69 -12.53 -6.19
C GLY A 221 23.29 -13.34 -5.04
N CYS A 222 22.62 -13.46 -3.89
CA CYS A 222 23.07 -14.34 -2.82
C CYS A 222 22.94 -15.81 -3.23
N ASP A 223 24.00 -16.58 -2.99
CA ASP A 223 23.97 -18.04 -3.12
C ASP A 223 23.29 -18.66 -1.89
N LEU A 224 22.23 -19.43 -2.10
CA LEU A 224 21.39 -20.04 -1.07
C LEU A 224 21.25 -21.54 -1.33
N ALA A 225 21.36 -22.35 -0.29
CA ALA A 225 21.22 -23.80 -0.38
C ALA A 225 19.76 -24.21 -0.22
N ILE A 226 18.92 -23.84 -1.18
CA ILE A 226 17.46 -23.99 -1.10
C ILE A 226 16.85 -24.57 -2.37
N ASP A 227 15.64 -25.11 -2.24
CA ASP A 227 14.77 -25.43 -3.38
C ASP A 227 13.76 -24.29 -3.58
N VAL A 228 13.88 -23.58 -4.70
CA VAL A 228 13.04 -22.41 -5.02
C VAL A 228 11.57 -22.80 -5.25
N ASP A 229 11.30 -24.06 -5.61
CA ASP A 229 9.92 -24.52 -5.80
C ASP A 229 9.17 -24.67 -4.46
N LEU A 230 9.89 -24.78 -3.32
CA LEU A 230 9.29 -24.85 -2.00
C LEU A 230 8.82 -23.49 -1.46
N ILE A 231 9.39 -22.39 -1.95
CA ILE A 231 9.08 -21.03 -1.47
C ILE A 231 7.98 -20.34 -2.27
N ARG A 232 7.42 -20.98 -3.29
CA ARG A 232 6.38 -20.40 -4.17
C ARG A 232 5.07 -21.18 -4.05
N PRO A 233 3.91 -20.49 -4.05
CA PRO A 233 2.62 -21.16 -4.03
C PRO A 233 2.39 -21.99 -5.32
N PRO A 234 1.55 -23.04 -5.28
CA PRO A 234 0.74 -23.46 -4.14
C PRO A 234 1.52 -24.35 -3.16
N TYR A 235 1.30 -24.15 -1.86
CA TYR A 235 1.96 -24.90 -0.78
C TYR A 235 1.19 -26.16 -0.33
N ARG A 236 0.15 -26.54 -1.09
CA ARG A 236 -0.60 -27.80 -0.96
C ARG A 236 -1.28 -28.03 0.41
N SER A 237 -1.63 -26.98 1.16
CA SER A 237 -2.48 -27.15 2.34
C SER A 237 -3.88 -27.63 1.94
N GLN A 238 -4.54 -28.40 2.82
CA GLN A 238 -5.86 -28.95 2.51
C GLN A 238 -6.97 -27.91 2.71
N TRP A 239 -7.95 -27.88 1.80
CA TRP A 239 -9.18 -27.14 2.02
C TRP A 239 -10.04 -27.82 3.10
N PRO A 240 -10.74 -27.07 3.99
CA PRO A 240 -11.59 -27.67 5.01
C PRO A 240 -12.71 -28.53 4.40
N ALA A 241 -13.09 -29.61 5.08
CA ALA A 241 -14.17 -30.46 4.63
C ALA A 241 -15.52 -29.74 4.80
N PRO A 242 -16.58 -30.11 4.06
CA PRO A 242 -17.91 -29.50 4.23
C PRO A 242 -18.43 -29.54 5.68
N ALA A 243 -18.08 -30.58 6.45
CA ALA A 243 -18.45 -30.71 7.87
C ALA A 243 -17.70 -29.74 8.81
N ASP A 244 -16.63 -29.10 8.33
CA ASP A 244 -15.91 -28.07 9.08
C ASP A 244 -16.61 -26.71 9.00
N PHE A 245 -17.51 -26.52 8.03
CA PHE A 245 -18.32 -25.31 7.87
C PHE A 245 -19.64 -25.45 8.64
N PRO A 246 -19.77 -24.86 9.83
CA PRO A 246 -20.99 -24.99 10.61
C PRO A 246 -22.19 -24.32 9.91
N THR A 247 -23.37 -24.82 10.22
CA THR A 247 -24.68 -24.20 9.92
C THR A 247 -24.88 -22.94 10.77
N LYS A 248 -25.91 -22.15 10.43
CA LYS A 248 -26.26 -20.96 11.23
C LYS A 248 -26.68 -21.34 12.64
N GLU A 249 -27.36 -22.48 12.77
CA GLU A 249 -27.81 -23.05 14.05
C GLU A 249 -26.61 -23.51 14.89
N GLU A 250 -25.68 -24.28 14.33
CA GLU A 250 -24.47 -24.70 15.03
C GLU A 250 -23.61 -23.50 15.47
N CYS A 251 -23.52 -22.44 14.65
CA CYS A 251 -22.86 -21.21 15.08
C CYS A 251 -23.50 -20.59 16.32
N ARG A 252 -24.84 -20.61 16.45
CA ARG A 252 -25.55 -20.11 17.64
C ARG A 252 -25.33 -21.00 18.86
N ASP A 253 -25.17 -22.30 18.68
CA ASP A 253 -24.95 -23.23 19.79
C ASP A 253 -23.50 -23.18 20.30
N ILE A 254 -22.54 -22.97 19.40
CA ILE A 254 -21.12 -22.82 19.72
C ILE A 254 -20.84 -21.43 20.32
N ALA A 255 -21.61 -20.41 19.92
CA ALA A 255 -21.49 -19.05 20.40
C ALA A 255 -22.44 -18.77 21.55
N ASP A 256 -21.91 -18.60 22.78
CA ASP A 256 -22.75 -18.10 23.87
C ASP A 256 -23.39 -16.72 23.54
N ASP A 257 -24.37 -16.28 24.32
CA ASP A 257 -25.08 -15.02 24.05
C ASP A 257 -24.16 -13.81 23.96
N ARG A 258 -23.04 -13.81 24.70
CA ARG A 258 -22.04 -12.72 24.68
C ARG A 258 -21.21 -12.75 23.40
N PHE A 259 -20.78 -13.94 22.96
CA PHE A 259 -20.10 -14.11 21.68
C PHE A 259 -21.03 -13.83 20.50
N THR A 260 -22.30 -14.23 20.58
CA THR A 260 -23.31 -13.92 19.57
C THR A 260 -23.56 -12.42 19.47
N GLN A 261 -23.62 -11.68 20.59
CA GLN A 261 -23.72 -10.22 20.57
C GLN A 261 -22.48 -9.55 19.97
N TYR A 262 -21.29 -10.08 20.23
CA TYR A 262 -20.04 -9.64 19.62
C TYR A 262 -20.02 -9.94 18.11
N ILE A 263 -20.44 -11.14 17.71
CA ILE A 263 -20.51 -11.63 16.33
C ILE A 263 -21.54 -10.86 15.47
N THR A 264 -22.72 -10.61 16.01
CA THR A 264 -23.84 -10.04 15.25
C THR A 264 -23.81 -8.51 15.14
N GLY A 265 -22.98 -7.84 15.96
CA GLY A 265 -22.78 -6.38 15.93
C GLY A 265 -21.56 -5.95 15.11
N HIS A 266 -20.39 -5.87 15.75
CA HIS A 266 -19.15 -5.38 15.13
C HIS A 266 -18.51 -6.41 14.20
N TYR A 267 -18.52 -7.67 14.61
CA TYR A 267 -17.93 -8.74 13.83
C TYR A 267 -18.66 -8.99 12.51
N ASN A 268 -19.99 -8.75 12.40
CA ASN A 268 -20.69 -8.91 11.12
C ASN A 268 -20.16 -7.92 10.07
N LYS A 269 -19.96 -6.65 10.46
CA LYS A 269 -19.33 -5.65 9.58
C LYS A 269 -17.86 -5.98 9.28
N PHE A 270 -17.07 -6.38 10.28
CA PHE A 270 -15.69 -6.82 10.07
C PHE A 270 -15.61 -8.01 9.10
N ALA A 271 -16.39 -9.06 9.35
CA ALA A 271 -16.39 -10.28 8.57
C ALA A 271 -16.98 -10.06 7.17
N GLU A 272 -17.87 -9.09 6.98
CA GLU A 272 -18.32 -8.67 5.65
C GLU A 272 -17.16 -8.15 4.79
N HIS A 273 -16.26 -7.34 5.35
CA HIS A 273 -15.17 -6.71 4.61
C HIS A 273 -13.90 -7.57 4.54
N ALA A 274 -13.48 -8.18 5.65
CA ALA A 274 -12.26 -8.98 5.73
C ALA A 274 -12.41 -10.38 5.08
N CYS A 275 -13.64 -10.88 4.96
CA CYS A 275 -13.93 -12.25 4.50
C CYS A 275 -14.62 -12.26 3.13
N SER A 276 -14.20 -11.38 2.23
CA SER A 276 -14.64 -11.45 0.83
C SER A 276 -13.85 -12.53 0.10
N PHE A 277 -14.48 -13.68 -0.12
CA PHE A 277 -13.91 -14.79 -0.89
C PHE A 277 -14.44 -14.84 -2.33
N ASP A 278 -15.11 -13.78 -2.77
CA ASP A 278 -15.64 -13.58 -4.13
C ASP A 278 -14.53 -13.52 -5.20
N ARG A 279 -13.31 -13.18 -4.81
CA ARG A 279 -12.10 -13.22 -5.66
C ARG A 279 -11.64 -14.65 -5.98
N TRP A 280 -12.09 -15.65 -5.23
CA TRP A 280 -11.75 -17.04 -5.45
C TRP A 280 -12.84 -17.74 -6.25
N SER A 281 -12.45 -18.43 -7.32
CA SER A 281 -13.37 -19.29 -8.05
C SER A 281 -13.62 -20.60 -7.29
N THR A 282 -14.62 -21.38 -7.71
CA THR A 282 -14.76 -22.78 -7.27
C THR A 282 -13.90 -23.75 -8.08
N PHE A 283 -13.06 -23.27 -8.99
CA PHE A 283 -12.22 -24.12 -9.84
C PHE A 283 -10.95 -24.49 -9.07
N ARG A 284 -10.71 -25.79 -8.94
CA ARG A 284 -9.55 -26.30 -8.21
C ARG A 284 -8.31 -26.33 -9.09
N LEU A 285 -7.16 -26.04 -8.50
CA LEU A 285 -5.85 -26.08 -9.18
C LEU A 285 -5.42 -27.51 -9.56
N ASP A 286 -5.94 -28.52 -8.85
CA ASP A 286 -5.69 -29.95 -9.12
C ASP A 286 -6.64 -30.55 -10.16
N GLU A 287 -7.64 -29.79 -10.62
CA GLU A 287 -8.56 -30.19 -11.69
C GLU A 287 -8.07 -29.65 -13.05
N PRO A 288 -8.45 -30.30 -14.18
CA PRO A 288 -8.20 -29.73 -15.50
C PRO A 288 -8.83 -28.34 -15.63
N ARG A 289 -8.03 -27.36 -16.11
CA ARG A 289 -8.47 -25.98 -16.33
C ARG A 289 -9.82 -25.95 -17.07
N LYS A 290 -10.79 -25.27 -16.46
CA LYS A 290 -12.10 -25.04 -17.06
C LYS A 290 -12.02 -23.81 -17.96
N HIS A 291 -12.45 -23.94 -19.21
CA HIS A 291 -12.43 -22.83 -20.17
C HIS A 291 -13.33 -21.68 -19.71
N SER A 292 -12.86 -20.45 -19.88
CA SER A 292 -13.68 -19.25 -19.64
C SER A 292 -14.86 -19.18 -20.63
N PRO A 293 -15.99 -18.53 -20.26
CA PRO A 293 -17.07 -18.27 -21.21
C PRO A 293 -16.58 -17.58 -22.49
N ARG A 294 -15.65 -16.61 -22.40
CA ARG A 294 -15.01 -16.00 -23.57
C ARG A 294 -14.13 -16.95 -24.38
N GLU A 295 -13.34 -17.82 -23.77
CA GLU A 295 -12.61 -18.86 -24.53
C GLU A 295 -13.56 -19.81 -25.26
N LEU A 296 -14.65 -20.20 -24.58
CA LEU A 296 -15.70 -21.02 -25.17
C LEU A 296 -16.42 -20.28 -26.29
N LEU A 297 -16.64 -18.97 -26.16
CA LEU A 297 -17.21 -18.11 -27.18
C LEU A 297 -16.27 -17.97 -28.37
N THR A 298 -15.00 -17.63 -28.17
CA THR A 298 -14.01 -17.50 -29.25
C THR A 298 -13.85 -18.83 -30.00
N SER A 299 -13.77 -19.95 -29.29
CA SER A 299 -13.76 -21.28 -29.90
C SER A 299 -15.06 -21.57 -30.68
N PHE A 300 -16.21 -21.17 -30.13
CA PHE A 300 -17.51 -21.30 -30.79
C PHE A 300 -17.58 -20.46 -32.07
N GLU A 301 -17.18 -19.20 -32.03
CA GLU A 301 -17.11 -18.26 -33.15
C GLU A 301 -16.21 -18.78 -34.26
N GLN A 302 -15.00 -19.22 -33.93
CA GLN A 302 -14.07 -19.84 -34.88
C GLN A 302 -14.66 -21.11 -35.51
N SER A 303 -15.57 -21.78 -34.82
CA SER A 303 -16.26 -22.93 -35.39
C SER A 303 -17.35 -22.54 -36.39
N LEU A 304 -17.89 -21.32 -36.35
CA LEU A 304 -19.02 -20.88 -37.18
C LEU A 304 -18.64 -20.78 -38.66
N THR A 305 -19.60 -21.02 -39.55
CA THR A 305 -19.43 -20.64 -40.96
C THR A 305 -19.59 -19.13 -41.11
N GLU A 306 -19.10 -18.52 -42.20
CA GLU A 306 -19.27 -17.08 -42.47
C GLU A 306 -20.72 -16.61 -42.31
N ARG A 307 -21.68 -17.40 -42.82
CA ARG A 307 -23.12 -17.10 -42.69
C ARG A 307 -23.61 -17.16 -41.24
N GLN A 308 -23.11 -18.10 -40.44
CA GLN A 308 -23.47 -18.21 -39.02
C GLN A 308 -22.83 -17.06 -38.22
N TYR A 309 -21.57 -16.74 -38.49
CA TYR A 309 -20.86 -15.64 -37.87
C TYR A 309 -21.55 -14.30 -38.15
N ALA A 310 -21.95 -14.03 -39.39
CA ALA A 310 -22.70 -12.81 -39.75
C ALA A 310 -24.05 -12.69 -39.01
N LEU A 311 -24.72 -13.81 -38.71
CA LEU A 311 -25.94 -13.81 -37.91
C LEU A 311 -25.64 -13.46 -36.44
N LEU A 312 -24.52 -13.95 -35.89
CA LEU A 312 -24.07 -13.60 -34.54
C LEU A 312 -23.67 -12.12 -34.43
N GLU A 313 -22.94 -11.59 -35.41
CA GLU A 313 -22.61 -10.16 -35.51
C GLU A 313 -23.86 -9.29 -35.59
N SER A 314 -24.88 -9.72 -36.35
CA SER A 314 -26.13 -8.96 -36.44
C SER A 314 -26.86 -8.81 -35.10
N ILE A 315 -26.66 -9.76 -34.17
CA ILE A 315 -27.20 -9.64 -32.81
C ILE A 315 -26.41 -8.58 -32.04
N ARG A 316 -25.07 -8.58 -32.14
CA ARG A 316 -24.21 -7.59 -31.49
C ARG A 316 -24.49 -6.17 -31.96
N ASP A 317 -24.71 -5.99 -33.26
CA ASP A 317 -25.06 -4.68 -33.83
C ASP A 317 -26.39 -4.14 -33.28
N LEU A 318 -27.37 -5.02 -33.04
CA LEU A 318 -28.65 -4.64 -32.43
C LEU A 318 -28.47 -4.27 -30.96
N GLN A 319 -27.67 -5.03 -30.21
CA GLN A 319 -27.35 -4.75 -28.80
C GLN A 319 -26.56 -3.46 -28.60
N LEU A 320 -25.62 -3.15 -29.51
CA LEU A 320 -24.89 -1.89 -29.51
C LEU A 320 -25.83 -0.70 -29.75
N LYS A 321 -26.75 -0.83 -30.73
CA LYS A 321 -27.75 0.21 -31.00
C LYS A 321 -28.68 0.45 -29.82
N GLU A 322 -29.11 -0.61 -29.13
CA GLU A 322 -29.91 -0.52 -27.91
C GLU A 322 -29.14 0.20 -26.79
N SER A 323 -27.88 -0.19 -26.57
CA SER A 323 -27.02 0.44 -25.56
C SER A 323 -26.78 1.93 -25.86
N ASP A 324 -26.51 2.29 -27.12
CA ASP A 324 -26.34 3.67 -27.57
C ASP A 324 -27.61 4.50 -27.36
N LYS A 325 -28.80 3.94 -27.65
CA LYS A 325 -30.11 4.59 -27.39
C LYS A 325 -30.29 4.87 -25.90
N VAL A 326 -29.99 3.90 -25.02
CA VAL A 326 -30.09 4.07 -23.55
C VAL A 326 -29.12 5.15 -23.06
N LEU A 327 -27.88 5.16 -23.56
CA LEU A 327 -26.87 6.16 -23.19
C LEU A 327 -27.21 7.56 -23.70
N LEU A 328 -27.81 7.67 -24.89
CA LEU A 328 -28.35 8.91 -25.45
C LEU A 328 -29.54 9.43 -24.64
N GLY A 329 -30.44 8.54 -24.20
CA GLY A 329 -31.56 8.88 -23.31
C GLY A 329 -31.09 9.39 -21.94
N LEU A 330 -30.11 8.71 -21.33
CA LEU A 330 -29.48 9.15 -20.08
C LEU A 330 -28.72 10.48 -20.22
N ARG A 331 -28.10 10.75 -21.38
CA ARG A 331 -27.45 12.05 -21.63
C ARG A 331 -28.44 13.18 -21.87
N GLN A 332 -29.63 12.90 -22.38
CA GLN A 332 -30.70 13.89 -22.59
C GLN A 332 -31.46 14.21 -21.29
N SER A 333 -31.52 13.27 -20.32
CA SER A 333 -32.18 13.48 -19.03
C SER A 333 -31.34 14.21 -17.97
N VAL A 334 -30.03 14.40 -18.17
CA VAL A 334 -29.17 15.19 -17.26
C VAL A 334 -29.43 16.71 -17.37
N GLY A 335 -30.37 17.14 -18.22
CA GLY A 335 -30.83 18.53 -18.33
C GLY A 335 -32.03 18.91 -17.47
N ASP A 336 -32.86 17.96 -17.05
CA ASP A 336 -34.09 18.23 -16.30
C ASP A 336 -34.33 17.12 -15.27
N LEU A 337 -34.45 17.48 -13.99
CA LEU A 337 -34.88 16.58 -12.91
C LEU A 337 -36.32 16.13 -13.17
N ALA A 338 -36.49 15.00 -13.85
CA ALA A 338 -37.74 14.26 -13.92
C ALA A 338 -37.47 12.75 -13.91
N ASP A 339 -38.22 12.03 -13.07
CA ASP A 339 -38.27 10.57 -12.87
C ASP A 339 -38.81 9.82 -14.10
N ASP A 340 -38.23 10.02 -15.29
CA ASP A 340 -38.51 9.18 -16.44
C ASP A 340 -37.40 8.12 -16.58
N MET A 341 -37.69 6.93 -16.05
CA MET A 341 -36.98 5.70 -16.41
C MET A 341 -36.91 5.62 -17.94
N ALA A 342 -35.69 5.56 -18.49
CA ALA A 342 -35.49 5.25 -19.90
C ALA A 342 -36.18 3.90 -20.19
N VAL A 343 -37.34 3.95 -20.83
CA VAL A 343 -38.14 2.79 -21.20
C VAL A 343 -37.37 2.05 -22.28
N SER A 344 -36.98 0.80 -21.99
CA SER A 344 -36.53 -0.13 -23.01
C SER A 344 -37.61 -0.22 -24.10
N ASP A 345 -37.22 -0.03 -25.34
CA ASP A 345 -38.13 -0.07 -26.48
C ASP A 345 -38.47 -1.53 -26.76
N ASP A 346 -39.65 -2.01 -26.31
CA ASP A 346 -40.14 -3.40 -26.47
C ASP A 346 -39.90 -3.95 -27.88
N GLU A 347 -39.91 -3.09 -28.92
CA GLU A 347 -39.64 -3.47 -30.31
C GLU A 347 -38.18 -3.91 -30.53
N THR A 348 -37.20 -3.24 -29.92
CA THR A 348 -35.76 -3.56 -30.03
C THR A 348 -35.42 -4.85 -29.27
N GLU A 349 -35.97 -5.04 -28.07
CA GLU A 349 -35.82 -6.30 -27.31
C GLU A 349 -36.39 -7.51 -28.08
N ASN A 350 -37.57 -7.33 -28.69
CA ASN A 350 -38.20 -8.35 -29.53
C ASN A 350 -37.37 -8.67 -30.79
N GLU A 351 -36.75 -7.66 -31.42
CA GLU A 351 -35.84 -7.86 -32.55
C GLU A 351 -34.59 -8.65 -32.16
N ILE A 352 -34.00 -8.35 -31.00
CA ILE A 352 -32.85 -9.08 -30.45
C ILE A 352 -33.23 -10.53 -30.18
N ALA A 353 -34.35 -10.79 -29.48
CA ALA A 353 -34.83 -12.14 -29.21
C ALA A 353 -35.09 -12.94 -30.50
N ALA A 354 -35.69 -12.30 -31.52
CA ALA A 354 -35.91 -12.92 -32.83
C ALA A 354 -34.59 -13.22 -33.56
N ALA A 355 -33.60 -12.33 -33.46
CA ALA A 355 -32.28 -12.53 -34.05
C ALA A 355 -31.51 -13.68 -33.38
N ILE A 356 -31.61 -13.82 -32.06
CA ILE A 356 -31.06 -14.93 -31.27
C ILE A 356 -31.69 -16.27 -31.69
N GLU A 357 -33.01 -16.33 -31.84
CA GLU A 357 -33.70 -17.53 -32.31
C GLU A 357 -33.35 -17.89 -33.75
N ARG A 358 -33.22 -16.88 -34.63
CA ARG A 358 -32.76 -17.06 -36.02
C ARG A 358 -31.35 -17.64 -36.07
N PHE A 359 -30.44 -17.12 -35.24
CA PHE A 359 -29.10 -17.66 -35.11
C PHE A 359 -29.13 -19.10 -34.60
N GLY A 360 -29.90 -19.38 -33.55
CA GLY A 360 -30.09 -20.73 -33.02
C GLY A 360 -30.56 -21.72 -34.10
N ARG A 361 -31.56 -21.36 -34.92
CA ARG A 361 -32.07 -22.22 -36.01
C ARG A 361 -31.03 -22.50 -37.10
N SER A 362 -30.03 -21.64 -37.26
CA SER A 362 -28.92 -21.85 -38.21
C SER A 362 -27.97 -22.98 -37.77
N LEU A 363 -28.05 -23.42 -36.51
CA LEU A 363 -27.26 -24.49 -35.94
C LEU A 363 -28.01 -25.82 -36.08
N ARG A 364 -27.36 -26.84 -36.65
CA ARG A 364 -27.95 -28.17 -36.82
C ARG A 364 -28.31 -28.78 -35.46
N SER A 365 -29.55 -29.26 -35.32
CA SER A 365 -30.01 -29.95 -34.11
C SER A 365 -29.10 -31.13 -33.74
N GLY A 366 -28.77 -31.27 -32.46
CA GLY A 366 -27.86 -32.31 -31.92
C GLY A 366 -26.38 -32.13 -32.28
N SER A 367 -25.99 -31.08 -33.01
CA SER A 367 -24.58 -30.80 -33.29
C SER A 367 -23.86 -30.25 -32.06
N ARG A 368 -22.53 -30.43 -32.02
CA ARG A 368 -21.66 -29.85 -30.99
C ARG A 368 -21.88 -28.34 -30.84
N LYS A 369 -22.03 -27.60 -31.96
CA LYS A 369 -22.29 -26.16 -31.96
C LYS A 369 -23.63 -25.81 -31.31
N ARG A 370 -24.70 -26.54 -31.65
CA ARG A 370 -26.03 -26.31 -31.07
C ARG A 370 -26.02 -26.56 -29.56
N ASN A 371 -25.39 -27.66 -29.11
CA ASN A 371 -25.27 -27.97 -27.69
C ASN A 371 -24.42 -26.93 -26.93
N GLN A 372 -23.34 -26.43 -27.54
CA GLN A 372 -22.51 -25.36 -26.96
C GLN A 372 -23.28 -24.04 -26.88
N PHE A 373 -24.08 -23.74 -27.92
CA PHE A 373 -24.95 -22.57 -27.96
C PHE A 373 -25.99 -22.60 -26.85
N ASP A 374 -26.82 -23.65 -26.79
CA ASP A 374 -27.91 -23.72 -25.82
C ASP A 374 -27.42 -23.80 -24.36
N ARG A 375 -26.23 -24.36 -24.10
CA ARG A 375 -25.72 -24.56 -22.72
C ARG A 375 -24.98 -23.34 -22.14
N ILE A 376 -24.23 -22.61 -22.97
CA ILE A 376 -23.26 -21.61 -22.49
C ILE A 376 -23.35 -20.30 -23.28
N ILE A 377 -23.43 -20.36 -24.61
CA ILE A 377 -23.32 -19.14 -25.44
C ILE A 377 -24.64 -18.38 -25.51
N ARG A 378 -25.80 -19.03 -25.36
CA ARG A 378 -27.11 -18.37 -25.40
C ARG A 378 -27.22 -17.29 -24.32
N GLU A 379 -26.88 -17.62 -23.08
CA GLU A 379 -26.88 -16.66 -21.96
C GLU A 379 -25.90 -15.50 -22.21
N TYR A 380 -24.75 -15.77 -22.84
CA TYR A 380 -23.80 -14.71 -23.25
C TYR A 380 -24.40 -13.76 -24.27
N VAL A 381 -25.08 -14.32 -25.27
CA VAL A 381 -25.69 -13.53 -26.34
C VAL A 381 -26.93 -12.79 -25.83
N GLU A 382 -27.69 -13.35 -24.88
CA GLU A 382 -28.85 -12.70 -24.28
C GLU A 382 -28.45 -11.64 -23.24
N ASN A 383 -27.40 -11.88 -22.46
CA ASN A 383 -26.89 -10.94 -21.46
C ASN A 383 -25.35 -11.00 -21.37
N PRO A 384 -24.64 -10.19 -22.18
CA PRO A 384 -23.18 -10.18 -22.21
C PRO A 384 -22.54 -9.89 -20.84
N HIS A 385 -23.24 -9.14 -19.98
CA HIS A 385 -22.76 -8.77 -18.64
C HIS A 385 -23.07 -9.83 -17.55
N ALA A 386 -24.01 -10.75 -17.78
CA ALA A 386 -24.39 -11.77 -16.80
C ALA A 386 -23.26 -12.78 -16.52
N LEU A 387 -22.50 -13.18 -17.54
CA LEU A 387 -21.43 -14.18 -17.39
C LEU A 387 -20.20 -13.68 -16.62
N TYR A 388 -19.97 -12.37 -16.60
CA TYR A 388 -18.96 -11.76 -15.73
C TYR A 388 -19.34 -11.90 -14.25
N ARG A 389 -20.65 -11.89 -13.94
CA ARG A 389 -21.19 -11.99 -12.57
C ARG A 389 -21.56 -13.42 -12.16
N SER A 390 -21.84 -14.33 -13.10
CA SER A 390 -22.39 -15.67 -12.81
C SER A 390 -21.36 -16.77 -12.54
N ARG A 391 -20.05 -16.46 -12.49
CA ARG A 391 -19.07 -17.48 -12.10
C ARG A 391 -19.22 -17.86 -10.63
N PRO A 392 -19.28 -19.17 -10.32
CA PRO A 392 -19.37 -19.63 -8.95
C PRO A 392 -18.09 -19.24 -8.20
N THR A 393 -18.26 -18.51 -7.11
CA THR A 393 -17.20 -18.18 -6.16
C THR A 393 -17.28 -19.09 -4.95
N LEU A 394 -16.23 -19.08 -4.15
CA LEU A 394 -16.36 -19.58 -2.79
C LEU A 394 -17.43 -18.76 -2.05
N ASP A 395 -18.24 -19.46 -1.25
CA ASP A 395 -19.34 -18.84 -0.50
C ASP A 395 -18.79 -18.09 0.72
N SER A 396 -18.78 -16.75 0.63
CA SER A 396 -18.35 -15.88 1.73
C SER A 396 -19.15 -16.12 3.01
N GLU A 397 -20.44 -16.47 2.93
CA GLU A 397 -21.25 -16.75 4.12
C GLU A 397 -20.77 -18.01 4.85
N SER A 398 -20.46 -19.07 4.11
CA SER A 398 -19.85 -20.29 4.67
C SER A 398 -18.47 -20.00 5.24
N ALA A 399 -17.64 -19.21 4.56
CA ALA A 399 -16.34 -18.78 5.09
C ALA A 399 -16.49 -18.06 6.44
N ARG A 400 -17.43 -17.11 6.57
CA ARG A 400 -17.70 -16.42 7.83
C ARG A 400 -18.09 -17.37 8.97
N ARG A 401 -18.93 -18.38 8.69
CA ARG A 401 -19.31 -19.40 9.68
C ARG A 401 -18.14 -20.30 10.08
N TRP A 402 -17.27 -20.65 9.14
CA TRP A 402 -16.03 -21.37 9.43
C TRP A 402 -15.13 -20.58 10.38
N LEU A 403 -14.99 -19.26 10.18
CA LEU A 403 -14.21 -18.39 11.05
C LEU A 403 -14.73 -18.38 12.49
N VAL A 404 -16.05 -18.35 12.69
CA VAL A 404 -16.65 -18.42 14.04
C VAL A 404 -16.17 -19.67 14.79
N ARG A 405 -16.25 -20.83 14.14
CA ARG A 405 -15.75 -22.09 14.72
C ARG A 405 -14.23 -22.03 14.95
N ARG A 406 -13.48 -21.45 14.02
CA ARG A 406 -12.03 -21.36 14.12
C ARG A 406 -11.58 -20.46 15.27
N VAL A 407 -12.24 -19.34 15.50
CA VAL A 407 -11.98 -18.42 16.62
C VAL A 407 -12.15 -19.13 17.97
N ILE A 408 -13.19 -19.94 18.13
CA ILE A 408 -13.38 -20.76 19.34
C ILE A 408 -12.27 -21.82 19.48
N GLN A 409 -11.87 -22.47 18.38
CA GLN A 409 -10.76 -23.43 18.40
C GLN A 409 -9.40 -22.81 18.73
N LEU A 410 -9.20 -21.53 18.42
CA LEU A 410 -8.01 -20.77 18.83
C LEU A 410 -8.03 -20.41 20.33
N GLY A 411 -9.14 -20.69 21.03
CA GLY A 411 -9.26 -20.56 22.48
C GLY A 411 -10.06 -19.35 22.95
N TRP A 412 -10.78 -18.66 22.05
CA TRP A 412 -11.66 -17.57 22.48
C TRP A 412 -12.84 -18.14 23.26
N THR A 413 -13.10 -17.61 24.46
CA THR A 413 -14.32 -17.87 25.23
C THR A 413 -14.77 -16.58 25.92
N ALA A 414 -16.06 -16.44 26.24
CA ALA A 414 -16.52 -15.25 26.96
C ALA A 414 -15.95 -15.16 28.38
N GLU A 415 -15.56 -16.29 28.98
CA GLU A 415 -14.85 -16.31 30.27
C GLU A 415 -13.46 -15.67 30.16
N ARG A 416 -12.73 -15.93 29.07
CA ARG A 416 -11.39 -15.39 28.86
C ARG A 416 -11.39 -13.94 28.41
N PHE A 417 -12.25 -13.60 27.46
CA PHE A 417 -12.14 -12.34 26.71
C PHE A 417 -13.45 -11.55 26.61
N GLY A 418 -14.56 -12.09 27.11
CA GLY A 418 -15.88 -11.47 26.93
C GLY A 418 -15.96 -10.07 27.53
N ASP A 419 -15.45 -9.90 28.74
CA ASP A 419 -15.49 -8.60 29.42
C ASP A 419 -14.56 -7.59 28.75
N PHE A 420 -13.31 -8.00 28.45
CA PHE A 420 -12.34 -7.17 27.71
C PHE A 420 -12.88 -6.73 26.34
N ASP A 421 -13.39 -7.67 25.52
CA ASP A 421 -13.89 -7.34 24.17
C ASP A 421 -15.15 -6.46 24.21
N LEU A 422 -15.98 -6.56 25.27
CA LEU A 422 -17.18 -5.73 25.45
C LEU A 422 -16.86 -4.27 25.84
N GLU A 423 -15.74 -4.02 26.53
CA GLU A 423 -15.31 -2.65 26.90
C GLU A 423 -15.04 -1.77 25.66
N PHE A 424 -14.60 -2.36 24.54
CA PHE A 424 -14.23 -1.63 23.33
C PHE A 424 -15.35 -1.55 22.27
N ARG A 425 -16.61 -1.77 22.67
CA ARG A 425 -17.79 -1.79 21.78
C ARG A 425 -18.24 -0.42 21.25
N HIS A 426 -17.72 0.69 21.78
CA HIS A 426 -18.28 2.04 21.54
C HIS A 426 -17.71 2.79 20.32
N SER A 427 -17.30 2.09 19.27
CA SER A 427 -16.79 2.71 18.04
C SER A 427 -17.65 2.31 16.84
N ASP A 428 -18.21 3.31 16.15
CA ASP A 428 -19.22 3.16 15.10
C ASP A 428 -18.73 2.47 13.80
N ASP A 429 -17.40 2.33 13.66
CA ASP A 429 -16.75 1.70 12.52
C ASP A 429 -15.95 0.47 12.96
N ALA A 430 -16.46 -0.72 12.67
CA ALA A 430 -15.90 -1.98 13.15
C ALA A 430 -14.56 -2.36 12.50
N ILE A 431 -14.18 -1.75 11.37
CA ILE A 431 -12.88 -1.98 10.72
C ILE A 431 -11.80 -1.14 11.40
N THR A 432 -12.18 0.08 11.83
CA THR A 432 -11.27 1.07 12.42
C THR A 432 -11.36 1.14 13.94
N SER A 433 -12.31 0.41 14.55
CA SER A 433 -12.47 0.33 16.00
C SER A 433 -11.29 -0.39 16.66
N HIS A 434 -10.99 -0.01 17.90
CA HIS A 434 -9.98 -0.63 18.76
C HIS A 434 -9.95 -2.16 18.62
N GLU A 435 -8.75 -2.72 18.42
CA GLU A 435 -8.57 -4.15 18.15
C GLU A 435 -8.72 -5.00 19.42
N THR A 436 -9.77 -5.80 19.48
CA THR A 436 -10.09 -6.77 20.53
C THR A 436 -9.40 -8.11 20.33
N ILE A 437 -9.42 -9.01 21.34
CA ILE A 437 -8.84 -10.36 21.18
C ILE A 437 -9.65 -11.17 20.17
N GLY A 438 -10.98 -11.03 20.17
CA GLY A 438 -11.83 -11.64 19.16
C GLY A 438 -11.44 -11.24 17.73
N LYS A 439 -11.09 -9.96 17.48
CA LYS A 439 -10.61 -9.51 16.16
C LYS A 439 -9.25 -10.12 15.79
N LYS A 440 -8.30 -10.16 16.74
CA LYS A 440 -7.01 -10.86 16.55
C LYS A 440 -7.23 -12.29 16.05
N TYR A 441 -8.08 -13.05 16.73
CA TYR A 441 -8.31 -14.46 16.38
C TYR A 441 -9.05 -14.60 15.06
N SER A 442 -9.90 -13.63 14.73
CA SER A 442 -10.60 -13.59 13.45
C SER A 442 -9.64 -13.38 12.29
N TRP A 443 -8.70 -12.44 12.41
CA TRP A 443 -7.65 -12.23 11.42
C TRP A 443 -6.76 -13.47 11.24
N LEU A 444 -6.32 -14.10 12.33
CA LEU A 444 -5.59 -15.37 12.27
C LEU A 444 -6.35 -16.43 11.45
N ALA A 445 -7.65 -16.58 11.73
CA ALA A 445 -8.51 -17.50 10.99
C ALA A 445 -8.70 -17.09 9.51
N VAL A 446 -8.85 -15.80 9.22
CA VAL A 446 -8.97 -15.28 7.84
C VAL A 446 -7.71 -15.58 7.04
N ARG A 447 -6.53 -15.30 7.61
CA ARG A 447 -5.24 -15.56 6.95
C ARG A 447 -4.99 -17.04 6.75
N GLU A 448 -5.46 -17.88 7.66
CA GLU A 448 -5.45 -19.33 7.48
C GLU A 448 -6.34 -19.77 6.31
N LEU A 449 -7.60 -19.31 6.26
CA LEU A 449 -8.52 -19.71 5.19
C LEU A 449 -8.10 -19.17 3.82
N GLN A 450 -7.54 -17.95 3.76
CA GLN A 450 -6.96 -17.38 2.55
C GLN A 450 -5.76 -18.20 2.05
N ALA A 451 -4.88 -18.65 2.95
CA ALA A 451 -3.75 -19.52 2.59
C ALA A 451 -4.21 -20.89 2.07
N ARG A 452 -5.29 -21.45 2.63
CA ARG A 452 -5.92 -22.66 2.09
C ARG A 452 -6.55 -22.41 0.72
N ALA A 453 -7.16 -21.25 0.52
CA ALA A 453 -7.77 -20.89 -0.76
C ALA A 453 -6.69 -20.76 -1.86
N SER A 454 -5.57 -20.07 -1.56
CA SER A 454 -4.44 -19.90 -2.48
C SER A 454 -3.80 -21.22 -2.91
N ASP A 455 -3.84 -22.24 -2.05
CA ASP A 455 -3.27 -23.56 -2.34
C ASP A 455 -4.22 -24.46 -3.14
N ASN A 456 -5.51 -24.14 -3.21
CA ASN A 456 -6.54 -25.05 -3.75
C ASN A 456 -7.31 -24.51 -4.94
N PHE A 457 -7.49 -23.18 -5.07
CA PHE A 457 -8.41 -22.60 -6.05
C PHE A 457 -7.74 -21.56 -6.95
N GLU A 458 -8.25 -21.45 -8.17
CA GLU A 458 -7.87 -20.36 -9.07
C GLU A 458 -8.49 -19.04 -8.59
N MET A 459 -7.70 -17.96 -8.64
CA MET A 459 -8.15 -16.59 -8.45
C MET A 459 -8.84 -16.05 -9.70
N ARG A 460 -9.82 -15.18 -9.50
CA ARG A 460 -10.49 -14.43 -10.56
C ARG A 460 -9.75 -13.14 -10.85
N SER A 461 -9.61 -12.80 -12.12
CA SER A 461 -9.22 -11.43 -12.50
C SER A 461 -10.37 -10.45 -12.28
N ALA A 462 -10.02 -9.24 -11.88
CA ALA A 462 -10.93 -8.11 -11.78
C ALA A 462 -11.34 -7.57 -13.16
N THR A 463 -10.43 -7.67 -14.13
CA THR A 463 -10.49 -7.01 -15.43
C THR A 463 -10.58 -7.99 -16.59
N SER A 464 -10.26 -9.27 -16.36
CA SER A 464 -10.28 -10.32 -17.36
C SER A 464 -11.17 -11.49 -16.95
N GLU A 465 -11.61 -12.25 -17.93
CA GLU A 465 -12.32 -13.50 -17.70
C GLU A 465 -11.38 -14.67 -17.40
N VAL A 466 -10.07 -14.46 -17.37
CA VAL A 466 -9.13 -15.54 -17.09
C VAL A 466 -8.92 -15.64 -15.59
N SER A 467 -9.12 -16.84 -15.06
CA SER A 467 -8.68 -17.18 -13.72
C SER A 467 -7.22 -17.64 -13.75
N PHE A 468 -6.49 -17.39 -12.67
CA PHE A 468 -5.05 -17.60 -12.59
C PHE A 468 -4.66 -18.14 -11.21
N GLN A 469 -3.46 -18.70 -11.12
CA GLN A 469 -2.91 -19.17 -9.86
C GLN A 469 -2.52 -17.98 -8.98
N TYR A 470 -2.81 -18.04 -7.68
CA TYR A 470 -2.37 -17.03 -6.73
C TYR A 470 -0.84 -16.85 -6.75
N ASP A 471 -0.39 -15.61 -6.84
CA ASP A 471 1.01 -15.20 -6.89
C ASP A 471 1.42 -14.28 -5.75
N GLY A 472 0.51 -13.56 -5.11
CA GLY A 472 0.84 -12.76 -3.94
C GLY A 472 -0.32 -12.00 -3.31
N PRO A 473 -0.11 -11.47 -2.09
CA PRO A 473 -1.18 -10.85 -1.31
C PRO A 473 -1.70 -9.55 -1.93
N TRP A 474 -0.94 -8.86 -2.77
CA TRP A 474 -1.39 -7.66 -3.49
C TRP A 474 -2.65 -7.92 -4.36
N ARG A 475 -2.97 -9.18 -4.66
CA ARG A 475 -4.21 -9.57 -5.36
C ARG A 475 -5.47 -9.49 -4.47
N LEU A 476 -5.32 -9.37 -3.15
CA LEU A 476 -6.42 -9.40 -2.19
C LEU A 476 -6.69 -8.03 -1.59
N ILE A 477 -7.96 -7.76 -1.31
CA ILE A 477 -8.37 -6.60 -0.50
C ILE A 477 -7.82 -6.81 0.92
N TYR A 478 -7.15 -5.79 1.48
CA TYR A 478 -6.38 -5.90 2.73
C TYR A 478 -5.35 -7.04 2.70
N GLY A 479 -4.85 -7.39 1.51
CA GLY A 479 -3.82 -8.40 1.36
C GLY A 479 -2.46 -7.92 1.85
N ARG A 480 -2.19 -6.62 1.78
CA ARG A 480 -1.03 -5.96 2.39
C ARG A 480 -1.51 -4.98 3.45
N GLU A 481 -1.04 -5.13 4.68
CA GLU A 481 -1.50 -4.32 5.82
C GLU A 481 -0.57 -3.15 6.10
N MET A 482 0.74 -3.38 6.07
CA MET A 482 1.78 -2.44 6.49
C MET A 482 3.04 -2.67 5.65
N ASP A 483 3.71 -1.60 5.21
CA ASP A 483 4.98 -1.69 4.48
C ASP A 483 6.18 -1.81 5.45
N PRO A 484 6.81 -2.98 5.65
CA PRO A 484 7.90 -3.10 6.62
C PRO A 484 9.18 -2.33 6.23
N SER A 485 9.33 -1.90 4.98
CA SER A 485 10.50 -1.16 4.48
C SER A 485 10.38 0.36 4.65
N ASN A 486 9.16 0.88 4.81
CA ASN A 486 8.90 2.26 5.21
C ASN A 486 8.90 2.39 6.73
N THR A 487 9.89 3.05 7.30
CA THR A 487 10.07 3.29 8.74
C THR A 487 9.70 4.71 9.21
N ILE A 488 9.10 5.57 8.37
CA ILE A 488 8.58 6.89 8.82
C ILE A 488 7.06 6.82 8.94
N SER A 489 6.51 7.65 9.84
CA SER A 489 5.07 7.72 10.08
C SER A 489 4.37 8.84 9.29
N LYS A 490 5.14 9.78 8.72
CA LYS A 490 4.68 10.89 7.87
C LYS A 490 5.88 11.54 7.18
N THR A 491 5.64 12.31 6.12
CA THR A 491 6.62 13.27 5.58
C THR A 491 6.45 14.65 6.24
N MET A 492 7.35 15.58 5.93
CA MET A 492 7.28 16.98 6.37
C MET A 492 6.70 17.91 5.29
N CYS A 493 6.22 17.36 4.17
CA CYS A 493 5.48 18.10 3.15
C CYS A 493 4.04 18.31 3.63
N ASP A 494 3.60 19.56 3.71
CA ASP A 494 2.19 19.89 3.92
C ASP A 494 1.52 20.12 2.56
N ASN A 495 0.47 19.35 2.27
CA ASN A 495 -0.25 19.40 1.01
C ASN A 495 -1.42 20.40 1.01
N TYR A 496 -1.70 21.07 2.12
CA TYR A 496 -2.79 22.02 2.29
C TYR A 496 -2.25 23.45 2.44
N GLU A 497 -1.26 23.62 3.31
CA GLU A 497 -0.61 24.90 3.60
C GLU A 497 0.29 25.40 2.45
N PRO A 498 0.58 26.73 2.37
CA PRO A 498 1.64 27.21 1.51
C PRO A 498 2.98 26.63 1.92
N HIS A 499 3.80 26.25 0.94
CA HIS A 499 5.07 25.61 1.25
C HIS A 499 6.05 26.61 1.89
N PRO A 500 6.72 26.23 2.99
CA PRO A 500 7.68 27.10 3.64
C PRO A 500 8.92 27.28 2.75
N VAL A 501 9.65 28.37 3.00
CA VAL A 501 10.94 28.60 2.34
C VAL A 501 11.94 27.55 2.81
N SER A 502 12.55 26.86 1.86
CA SER A 502 13.59 25.86 2.09
C SER A 502 14.75 26.06 1.09
N TRP A 503 15.89 25.39 1.33
CA TRP A 503 17.05 25.56 0.44
C TRP A 503 16.77 25.05 -1.00
N TRP A 504 15.81 24.12 -1.17
CA TRP A 504 15.38 23.60 -2.47
C TRP A 504 14.11 24.28 -3.02
N SER A 505 13.49 25.17 -2.24
CA SER A 505 12.41 26.05 -2.68
C SER A 505 12.68 27.47 -2.19
N PRO A 506 13.71 28.14 -2.74
CA PRO A 506 14.17 29.45 -2.23
C PRO A 506 13.28 30.62 -2.69
N VAL A 507 12.29 30.37 -3.55
CA VAL A 507 11.42 31.40 -4.13
C VAL A 507 10.41 31.91 -3.10
N THR A 508 10.37 33.22 -2.92
CA THR A 508 9.41 33.94 -2.07
C THR A 508 8.55 34.89 -2.90
N ILE A 509 7.24 34.95 -2.61
CA ILE A 509 6.36 35.99 -3.15
C ILE A 509 6.52 37.26 -2.31
N SER A 510 7.16 38.28 -2.89
CA SER A 510 7.50 39.52 -2.17
C SER A 510 6.34 40.50 -2.00
N SER A 511 5.30 40.38 -2.83
CA SER A 511 4.11 41.21 -2.78
C SER A 511 2.92 40.40 -3.28
N TRP A 512 1.82 40.44 -2.53
CA TRP A 512 0.54 39.95 -3.02
C TRP A 512 -0.25 41.02 -3.76
N ASN A 513 0.26 42.26 -3.86
CA ASN A 513 -0.38 43.46 -4.42
C ASN A 513 -1.67 43.84 -3.67
N ASP A 514 -1.58 44.00 -2.35
CA ASP A 514 -2.74 44.26 -1.47
C ASP A 514 -3.48 45.57 -1.79
N ASP A 515 -2.88 46.44 -2.60
CA ASP A 515 -3.43 47.72 -3.06
C ASP A 515 -4.39 47.59 -4.27
N ILE A 516 -4.47 46.43 -4.91
CA ILE A 516 -5.39 46.17 -6.02
C ILE A 516 -6.47 45.14 -5.64
N SER A 517 -7.59 45.15 -6.38
CA SER A 517 -8.65 44.15 -6.18
C SER A 517 -8.21 42.74 -6.59
N ASP A 518 -8.81 41.73 -5.97
CA ASP A 518 -8.53 40.32 -6.29
C ASP A 518 -8.74 39.99 -7.77
N ASN A 519 -9.77 40.58 -8.37
CA ASN A 519 -10.06 40.46 -9.80
C ASN A 519 -9.00 41.10 -10.71
N GLN A 520 -8.33 42.16 -10.26
CA GLN A 520 -7.20 42.73 -10.98
C GLN A 520 -5.96 41.86 -10.79
N TRP A 521 -5.71 41.38 -9.57
CA TRP A 521 -4.58 40.51 -9.26
C TRP A 521 -4.60 39.21 -10.07
N ALA A 522 -5.76 38.55 -10.16
CA ALA A 522 -5.93 37.30 -10.89
C ALA A 522 -5.71 37.44 -12.42
N LYS A 523 -5.57 38.67 -12.95
CA LYS A 523 -5.30 38.97 -14.37
C LYS A 523 -3.85 39.36 -14.65
N ILE A 524 -3.01 39.54 -13.64
CA ILE A 524 -1.62 39.94 -13.88
C ILE A 524 -0.83 38.77 -14.47
N GLU A 525 -0.17 38.99 -15.60
CA GLU A 525 0.58 37.97 -16.35
C GLU A 525 2.11 38.06 -16.13
N SER A 526 2.63 39.18 -15.64
CA SER A 526 4.05 39.55 -15.79
C SER A 526 4.97 39.29 -14.57
N ASP A 527 4.42 39.03 -13.39
CA ASP A 527 5.16 38.96 -12.11
C ASP A 527 5.12 37.55 -11.47
N LEU A 528 4.92 36.51 -12.28
CA LEU A 528 5.08 35.14 -11.81
C LEU A 528 6.56 34.83 -11.52
N PRO A 529 6.85 33.98 -10.52
CA PRO A 529 8.21 33.52 -10.25
C PRO A 529 8.92 32.94 -11.47
N ASP A 530 10.22 33.23 -11.61
CA ASP A 530 11.06 32.63 -12.65
C ASP A 530 11.30 31.14 -12.36
N PRO A 531 10.88 30.22 -13.25
CA PRO A 531 11.09 28.78 -13.08
C PRO A 531 12.55 28.35 -12.99
N MET A 532 13.50 29.14 -13.50
CA MET A 532 14.92 28.80 -13.39
C MET A 532 15.38 28.69 -11.93
N ASN A 533 14.77 29.46 -11.04
CA ASN A 533 15.05 29.42 -9.59
C ASN A 533 14.45 28.19 -8.89
N MET A 534 13.60 27.42 -9.59
CA MET A 534 13.03 26.15 -9.10
C MET A 534 13.63 24.94 -9.84
N ILE A 535 14.05 25.10 -11.10
CA ILE A 535 14.65 24.01 -11.89
C ILE A 535 16.07 23.69 -11.41
N SER A 536 16.85 24.70 -11.02
CA SER A 536 18.24 24.50 -10.60
C SER A 536 18.52 25.24 -9.29
N VAL A 537 18.73 24.49 -8.22
CA VAL A 537 18.90 24.99 -6.85
C VAL A 537 20.27 24.61 -6.28
N ALA A 538 20.69 25.28 -5.21
CA ALA A 538 21.93 24.96 -4.49
C ALA A 538 21.62 24.56 -3.05
N ASP A 539 22.29 23.54 -2.54
CA ASP A 539 22.22 23.20 -1.12
C ASP A 539 23.06 24.15 -0.26
N THR A 540 23.02 23.94 1.06
CA THR A 540 23.77 24.74 2.04
C THR A 540 25.29 24.65 1.89
N GLU A 541 25.80 23.65 1.17
CA GLU A 541 27.22 23.45 0.87
C GLU A 541 27.61 24.00 -0.52
N GLY A 542 26.65 24.56 -1.27
CA GLY A 542 26.85 25.10 -2.61
C GLY A 542 26.80 24.05 -3.73
N ARG A 543 26.47 22.79 -3.44
CA ARG A 543 26.28 21.76 -4.48
C ARG A 543 25.00 22.04 -5.24
N ARG A 544 25.04 21.85 -6.56
CA ARG A 544 23.91 22.13 -7.45
C ARG A 544 23.04 20.90 -7.68
N TRP A 545 21.74 21.13 -7.65
CA TRP A 545 20.69 20.12 -7.79
C TRP A 545 19.70 20.55 -8.87
N LEU A 546 19.23 19.58 -9.64
CA LEU A 546 18.19 19.75 -10.65
C LEU A 546 16.87 19.17 -10.14
N THR A 547 15.81 19.94 -10.24
CA THR A 547 14.44 19.47 -9.96
C THR A 547 13.96 18.61 -11.13
N LEU A 548 13.69 17.33 -10.89
CA LEU A 548 13.14 16.41 -11.90
C LEU A 548 11.61 16.35 -11.87
N ASN A 549 11.03 16.49 -10.68
CA ASN A 549 9.60 16.59 -10.47
C ASN A 549 9.34 17.44 -9.22
N GLY A 550 8.37 18.33 -9.23
CA GLY A 550 8.03 19.12 -8.05
C GLY A 550 6.76 19.95 -8.21
N HIS A 551 6.04 20.09 -7.10
CA HIS A 551 4.89 20.98 -6.98
C HIS A 551 5.18 22.07 -5.96
N TYR A 552 4.91 23.32 -6.33
CA TYR A 552 5.14 24.49 -5.50
C TYR A 552 3.84 25.27 -5.32
N ARG A 553 3.63 25.79 -4.12
CA ARG A 553 2.40 26.49 -3.74
C ARG A 553 2.72 27.65 -2.82
N TRP A 554 2.17 28.81 -3.17
CA TRP A 554 2.15 30.00 -2.33
C TRP A 554 0.72 30.51 -2.21
N MET A 555 0.40 31.03 -1.04
CA MET A 555 -0.92 31.61 -0.73
C MET A 555 -0.73 32.93 0.01
N SER A 556 -1.62 33.89 -0.23
CA SER A 556 -1.67 35.13 0.55
C SER A 556 -2.02 34.83 2.01
N PRO A 557 -1.48 35.59 2.97
CA PRO A 557 -1.83 35.43 4.38
C PRO A 557 -3.34 35.60 4.63
N VAL A 558 -3.88 34.83 5.58
CA VAL A 558 -5.25 35.01 6.09
C VAL A 558 -5.29 36.28 6.98
N PRO A 559 -6.26 37.19 6.79
CA PRO A 559 -6.45 38.33 7.68
C PRO A 559 -6.69 37.90 9.14
N VAL A 560 -6.22 38.71 10.10
CA VAL A 560 -6.36 38.38 11.52
C VAL A 560 -7.84 38.38 11.93
N GLY A 561 -8.33 37.24 12.41
CA GLY A 561 -9.70 37.08 12.91
C GLY A 561 -10.70 36.54 11.88
N GLU A 562 -10.25 36.22 10.67
CA GLU A 562 -11.04 35.53 9.64
C GLU A 562 -10.63 34.07 9.53
N ASP A 563 -11.58 33.23 9.12
CA ASP A 563 -11.34 31.82 8.80
C ASP A 563 -10.85 31.68 7.35
N GLU A 564 -9.92 30.76 7.10
CA GLU A 564 -9.31 30.56 5.78
C GLU A 564 -10.31 30.14 4.69
N PHE A 565 -11.41 29.49 5.08
CA PHE A 565 -12.46 29.08 4.14
C PHE A 565 -13.47 30.20 3.87
N GLU A 566 -13.58 31.17 4.79
CA GLU A 566 -14.51 32.30 4.71
C GLU A 566 -13.91 33.50 3.96
N CYS A 567 -12.58 33.59 3.84
CA CYS A 567 -11.89 34.67 3.14
C CYS A 567 -11.39 34.27 1.74
N THR A 568 -11.36 35.24 0.82
CA THR A 568 -10.75 35.06 -0.51
C THR A 568 -9.23 35.11 -0.38
N GLN A 569 -8.54 34.07 -0.83
CA GLN A 569 -7.09 33.98 -0.86
C GLN A 569 -6.55 33.97 -2.29
N ARG A 570 -5.39 34.61 -2.45
CA ARG A 570 -4.63 34.64 -3.69
C ARG A 570 -3.68 33.45 -3.71
N ARG A 571 -3.78 32.58 -4.72
CA ARG A 571 -2.96 31.36 -4.82
C ARG A 571 -2.14 31.34 -6.11
N ILE A 572 -0.85 31.00 -5.98
CA ILE A 572 0.05 30.71 -7.10
C ILE A 572 0.55 29.28 -6.92
N THR A 573 0.45 28.47 -7.98
CA THR A 573 1.05 27.14 -8.03
C THR A 573 1.98 26.98 -9.21
N PHE A 574 2.97 26.10 -9.07
CA PHE A 574 3.83 25.61 -10.15
C PHE A 574 3.94 24.10 -10.09
N THR A 575 3.85 23.45 -11.24
CA THR A 575 4.20 22.04 -11.43
C THR A 575 5.32 21.97 -12.45
N ILE A 576 6.42 21.31 -12.07
CA ILE A 576 7.61 21.13 -12.90
C ILE A 576 7.81 19.63 -13.09
N ASN A 577 7.76 19.18 -14.33
CA ASN A 577 7.99 17.78 -14.71
C ASN A 577 9.14 17.70 -15.70
N SER A 578 9.99 16.69 -15.55
CA SER A 578 11.13 16.46 -16.43
C SER A 578 11.07 15.13 -17.17
N TYR A 579 11.69 15.10 -18.34
CA TYR A 579 11.73 13.97 -19.25
C TYR A 579 13.09 13.90 -19.93
N LEU A 580 13.59 12.70 -20.18
CA LEU A 580 14.74 12.51 -21.06
C LEU A 580 14.27 12.46 -22.52
N ALA A 581 15.03 13.09 -23.39
CA ALA A 581 14.80 13.11 -24.83
C ALA A 581 16.11 12.93 -25.59
N SER A 582 16.03 12.52 -26.86
CA SER A 582 17.20 12.48 -27.73
C SER A 582 17.84 13.87 -27.86
N ALA A 583 19.15 13.99 -27.63
CA ALA A 583 19.87 15.26 -27.74
C ALA A 583 19.71 15.91 -29.14
N LYS A 584 19.58 15.09 -30.19
CA LYS A 584 19.39 15.56 -31.57
C LYS A 584 18.01 16.18 -31.80
N ALA A 585 17.01 15.82 -30.99
CA ALA A 585 15.64 16.27 -31.15
C ALA A 585 15.31 17.55 -30.38
N VAL A 586 16.18 18.02 -29.47
CA VAL A 586 15.94 19.20 -28.62
C VAL A 586 15.41 20.41 -29.38
N PRO A 587 15.98 20.83 -30.54
CA PRO A 587 15.46 22.00 -31.26
C PRO A 587 14.02 21.83 -31.74
N GLN A 588 13.64 20.63 -32.20
CA GLN A 588 12.29 20.34 -32.66
C GLN A 588 11.32 20.19 -31.48
N LEU A 589 11.78 19.51 -30.42
CA LEU A 589 11.03 19.32 -29.18
C LEU A 589 10.67 20.66 -28.53
N MET A 590 11.63 21.56 -28.36
CA MET A 590 11.38 22.88 -27.77
C MET A 590 10.41 23.73 -28.62
N LYS A 591 10.58 23.70 -29.95
CA LYS A 591 9.66 24.41 -30.87
C LYS A 591 8.22 23.89 -30.77
N TRP A 592 8.06 22.58 -30.59
CA TRP A 592 6.76 21.95 -30.38
C TRP A 592 6.19 22.28 -28.99
N ALA A 593 7.02 22.22 -27.96
CA ALA A 593 6.65 22.44 -26.56
C ALA A 593 6.11 23.86 -26.33
N HIS A 594 6.73 24.89 -26.94
CA HIS A 594 6.25 26.28 -26.88
C HIS A 594 4.86 26.52 -27.52
N ARG A 595 4.30 25.53 -28.22
CA ARG A 595 2.94 25.60 -28.79
C ARG A 595 1.91 24.87 -27.94
N GLN A 596 2.35 24.15 -26.91
CA GLN A 596 1.45 23.37 -26.07
C GLN A 596 0.89 24.21 -24.93
N ARG A 597 -0.29 23.81 -24.45
CA ARG A 597 -0.87 24.24 -23.18
C ARG A 597 -0.90 23.02 -22.27
N TRP A 598 -0.02 22.97 -21.27
CA TRP A 598 0.20 21.78 -20.45
C TRP A 598 -1.04 21.39 -19.63
N ALA A 599 -1.88 22.36 -19.24
CA ALA A 599 -3.18 22.07 -18.61
C ALA A 599 -4.14 21.26 -19.51
N LYS A 600 -3.97 21.32 -20.84
CA LYS A 600 -4.74 20.53 -21.83
C LYS A 600 -3.96 19.36 -22.41
N TYR A 601 -2.63 19.46 -22.35
CA TYR A 601 -1.68 18.54 -22.95
C TYR A 601 -0.85 17.92 -21.82
N SER A 602 -1.48 17.03 -21.05
CA SER A 602 -0.79 16.31 -19.98
C SER A 602 0.13 15.25 -20.57
N LEU A 603 1.43 15.36 -20.31
CA LEU A 603 2.41 14.30 -20.58
C LEU A 603 2.29 13.22 -19.48
N PRO A 604 2.76 11.99 -19.72
CA PRO A 604 2.60 10.92 -18.74
C PRO A 604 3.41 11.23 -17.47
N GLU A 605 2.79 10.99 -16.33
CA GLU A 605 3.37 11.04 -15.00
C GLU A 605 3.15 9.69 -14.32
N ASN A 606 4.09 9.28 -13.46
CA ASN A 606 3.92 8.09 -12.62
C ASN A 606 3.47 8.56 -11.23
N ASP A 607 2.15 8.69 -11.06
CA ASP A 607 1.50 9.21 -9.85
C ASP A 607 1.49 8.20 -8.66
N GLY A 608 2.38 7.22 -8.70
CA GLY A 608 2.53 6.19 -7.68
C GLY A 608 1.42 5.14 -7.69
N TYR A 609 1.66 4.04 -6.98
CA TYR A 609 0.71 2.93 -6.85
C TYR A 609 0.29 2.82 -5.39
N SER A 610 -0.66 3.66 -4.97
CA SER A 610 -1.14 3.77 -3.58
C SER A 610 -1.40 2.39 -2.97
N ASN A 611 -0.67 2.08 -1.89
CA ASN A 611 -0.82 0.86 -1.09
C ASN A 611 -0.51 -0.46 -1.82
N ASP A 612 0.12 -0.41 -3.00
CA ASP A 612 0.32 -1.58 -3.84
C ASP A 612 1.77 -2.09 -3.78
N ILE A 613 2.75 -1.19 -3.89
CA ILE A 613 4.18 -1.52 -3.90
C ILE A 613 4.84 -1.01 -2.61
N PHE A 614 5.54 -1.89 -1.89
CA PHE A 614 6.35 -1.46 -0.75
C PHE A 614 7.56 -0.64 -1.20
N LEU A 615 8.04 0.30 -0.39
CA LEU A 615 9.13 1.22 -0.75
C LEU A 615 10.38 0.48 -1.24
N GLY A 616 10.78 -0.59 -0.54
CA GLY A 616 11.93 -1.40 -0.88
C GLY A 616 11.71 -2.36 -2.07
N GLU A 617 10.48 -2.47 -2.59
CA GLU A 617 10.13 -3.34 -3.73
C GLU A 617 10.27 -2.67 -5.10
N TYR A 618 10.39 -1.35 -5.12
CA TYR A 618 10.52 -0.59 -6.37
C TYR A 618 11.68 -1.14 -7.20
N PHE A 619 11.39 -1.39 -8.48
CA PHE A 619 12.28 -1.82 -9.55
C PHE A 619 12.68 -3.30 -9.62
N TRP A 620 12.33 -4.14 -8.65
CA TRP A 620 12.75 -5.55 -8.67
C TRP A 620 11.67 -6.59 -8.33
N SER A 621 10.67 -6.22 -7.52
CA SER A 621 9.68 -7.18 -7.03
C SER A 621 8.79 -7.69 -8.16
N GLU A 622 8.16 -8.84 -7.95
CA GLU A 622 7.21 -9.38 -8.93
C GLU A 622 6.03 -8.43 -9.14
N ARG A 623 5.52 -7.82 -8.08
CA ARG A 623 4.44 -6.84 -8.19
C ARG A 623 4.84 -5.62 -9.03
N TYR A 624 6.05 -5.11 -8.87
CA TYR A 624 6.53 -3.99 -9.70
C TYR A 624 6.58 -4.39 -11.19
N LYS A 625 7.07 -5.60 -11.51
CA LYS A 625 7.14 -6.10 -12.89
C LYS A 625 5.77 -6.33 -13.51
N GLU A 626 4.80 -6.81 -12.73
CA GLU A 626 3.42 -6.96 -13.19
C GLU A 626 2.83 -5.62 -13.63
N ILE A 627 2.99 -4.60 -12.80
CA ILE A 627 2.49 -3.25 -13.08
C ILE A 627 3.17 -2.65 -14.31
N GLU A 628 4.49 -2.85 -14.45
CA GLU A 628 5.25 -2.45 -15.63
C GLU A 628 4.73 -3.14 -16.90
N ALA A 629 4.38 -4.43 -16.82
CA ALA A 629 3.81 -5.19 -17.94
C ALA A 629 2.34 -4.86 -18.24
N GLU A 630 1.58 -4.41 -17.26
CA GLU A 630 0.18 -3.94 -17.40
C GLU A 630 0.10 -2.55 -18.03
N SER A 631 1.15 -1.73 -17.87
CA SER A 631 1.30 -0.47 -18.59
C SER A 631 1.38 -0.73 -20.10
N SER A 632 0.52 -0.09 -20.89
CA SER A 632 0.42 -0.27 -22.35
C SER A 632 1.67 0.17 -23.13
N ALA A 633 2.69 0.68 -22.44
CA ALA A 633 3.98 1.04 -23.00
C ALA A 633 4.85 -0.21 -23.22
N VAL A 634 4.88 -0.71 -24.46
CA VAL A 634 5.83 -1.76 -24.93
C VAL A 634 7.31 -1.31 -24.83
N SER A 635 7.53 -0.04 -24.49
CA SER A 635 8.84 0.63 -24.41
C SER A 635 8.83 1.62 -23.26
N ASP A 636 9.91 1.70 -22.49
CA ASP A 636 10.11 2.74 -21.45
C ASP A 636 9.93 4.17 -22.00
N TRP A 637 10.13 4.33 -23.31
CA TRP A 637 9.90 5.58 -24.02
C TRP A 637 8.44 5.75 -24.44
N TYR A 638 7.82 6.82 -23.95
CA TYR A 638 6.52 7.29 -24.37
C TYR A 638 6.58 7.98 -25.73
N ASP A 639 5.88 7.45 -26.73
CA ASP A 639 5.86 7.95 -28.11
C ASP A 639 4.57 8.73 -28.48
N GLY A 640 3.61 8.80 -27.56
CA GLY A 640 2.34 9.52 -27.72
C GLY A 640 1.22 8.73 -28.41
N THR A 641 1.46 7.49 -28.82
CA THR A 641 0.51 6.69 -29.61
C THR A 641 -0.78 6.35 -28.87
N GLU A 642 -0.70 6.11 -27.55
CA GLU A 642 -1.84 5.74 -26.69
C GLU A 642 -2.98 6.76 -26.68
N HIS A 643 -2.69 8.02 -27.01
CA HIS A 643 -3.66 9.11 -26.99
C HIS A 643 -3.89 9.74 -28.37
N GLY A 644 -3.43 9.08 -29.44
CA GLY A 644 -3.48 9.62 -30.81
C GLY A 644 -2.66 10.90 -30.98
N ARG A 645 -1.63 11.10 -30.15
CA ARG A 645 -0.82 12.31 -30.11
C ARG A 645 0.44 12.15 -30.96
N THR A 646 0.89 13.24 -31.57
CA THR A 646 2.14 13.26 -32.33
C THR A 646 3.23 13.98 -31.53
N LEU A 647 4.14 13.21 -30.93
CA LEU A 647 5.34 13.75 -30.30
C LEU A 647 6.47 13.94 -31.33
N PRO A 648 7.30 15.00 -31.22
CA PRO A 648 8.48 15.18 -32.09
C PRO A 648 9.56 14.11 -31.86
N THR A 649 9.61 13.57 -30.65
CA THR A 649 10.53 12.51 -30.22
C THR A 649 9.87 11.77 -29.06
N PRO A 650 10.13 10.45 -28.90
CA PRO A 650 9.77 9.76 -27.69
C PRO A 650 10.44 10.41 -26.47
N LEU A 651 9.75 10.34 -25.33
CA LEU A 651 10.16 10.89 -24.04
C LEU A 651 10.24 9.78 -23.00
N LEU A 652 11.18 9.88 -22.07
CA LEU A 652 11.35 8.93 -20.98
C LEU A 652 11.13 9.66 -19.64
N ILE A 653 10.25 9.12 -18.81
CA ILE A 653 9.88 9.71 -17.52
C ILE A 653 11.08 9.61 -16.56
N THR A 654 11.35 10.68 -15.80
CA THR A 654 12.50 10.74 -14.87
C THR A 654 12.16 10.50 -13.40
N ALA A 655 10.87 10.54 -13.06
CA ALA A 655 10.40 10.49 -11.69
C ALA A 655 9.27 9.47 -11.54
N GLU A 656 9.22 8.85 -10.37
CA GLU A 656 8.14 8.02 -9.87
C GLU A 656 7.72 8.55 -8.49
N GLU A 657 6.58 8.11 -7.99
CA GLU A 657 6.12 8.41 -6.64
C GLU A 657 5.98 7.13 -5.83
N TYR A 658 6.49 7.16 -4.61
CA TYR A 658 6.07 6.25 -3.57
C TYR A 658 4.86 6.85 -2.86
N ALA A 659 3.78 6.09 -2.78
CA ALA A 659 2.57 6.49 -2.09
C ALA A 659 2.06 5.34 -1.20
N TRP A 660 2.04 5.59 0.10
CA TRP A 660 1.49 4.70 1.10
C TRP A 660 0.49 5.50 1.94
N GLU A 661 -0.79 5.26 1.68
CA GLU A 661 -1.86 6.07 2.25
C GLU A 661 -2.08 5.69 3.72
N TYR A 662 -2.41 6.71 4.51
CA TYR A 662 -2.92 6.47 5.85
C TYR A 662 -4.16 5.61 5.73
N SER A 663 -4.11 4.46 6.38
CA SER A 663 -5.23 3.54 6.42
C SER A 663 -5.37 2.95 7.81
N PRO A 664 -6.57 2.52 8.19
CA PRO A 664 -6.78 1.81 9.45
C PRO A 664 -6.02 0.47 9.57
N SER A 665 -5.48 -0.04 8.46
CA SER A 665 -4.69 -1.28 8.46
C SER A 665 -3.20 -1.06 8.74
N ASP A 666 -2.67 0.16 8.61
CA ASP A 666 -1.30 0.52 9.00
C ASP A 666 -1.34 1.57 10.12
N SER A 667 -1.40 1.09 11.37
CA SER A 667 -1.48 1.96 12.55
C SER A 667 -0.12 2.53 12.99
N SER A 668 0.93 2.35 12.17
CA SER A 668 2.23 3.00 12.38
C SER A 668 2.29 4.41 11.78
N LEU A 669 1.35 4.77 10.93
CA LEU A 669 1.29 6.06 10.25
C LEU A 669 0.56 7.11 11.10
N ILE A 670 1.03 8.35 11.03
CA ILE A 670 0.33 9.54 11.53
C ILE A 670 -0.38 10.25 10.37
N ASP A 671 0.19 10.16 9.17
CA ASP A 671 -0.37 10.68 7.93
C ASP A 671 0.10 9.82 6.74
N SER A 672 -0.52 10.00 5.58
CA SER A 672 -0.11 9.35 4.34
C SER A 672 1.34 9.72 4.02
N VAL A 673 2.15 8.72 3.68
CA VAL A 673 3.55 8.91 3.29
C VAL A 673 3.61 8.93 1.78
N ARG A 674 3.95 10.09 1.22
CA ARG A 674 4.17 10.28 -0.22
C ARG A 674 5.44 11.07 -0.47
N PHE A 675 6.28 10.58 -1.37
CA PHE A 675 7.47 11.30 -1.81
C PHE A 675 7.99 10.77 -3.16
N LYS A 676 8.81 11.57 -3.82
CA LYS A 676 9.27 11.27 -5.17
C LYS A 676 10.52 10.39 -5.18
N LEU A 677 10.60 9.52 -6.18
CA LEU A 677 11.71 8.61 -6.48
C LEU A 677 12.24 8.87 -7.90
N PRO A 678 13.54 8.70 -8.18
CA PRO A 678 14.03 8.61 -9.55
C PRO A 678 13.43 7.38 -10.25
N SER A 679 13.13 7.49 -11.55
CA SER A 679 12.55 6.39 -12.32
C SER A 679 13.52 5.22 -12.51
N LYS A 680 12.98 4.03 -12.76
CA LYS A 680 13.76 2.79 -12.99
C LYS A 680 14.92 2.95 -13.98
N PRO A 681 14.76 3.60 -15.15
CA PRO A 681 15.85 3.76 -16.11
C PRO A 681 17.02 4.60 -15.55
N LEU A 682 16.73 5.65 -14.77
CA LEU A 682 17.77 6.46 -14.12
C LEU A 682 18.49 5.66 -13.04
N VAL A 683 17.74 4.97 -12.17
CA VAL A 683 18.30 4.14 -11.10
C VAL A 683 19.22 3.06 -11.67
N THR A 684 18.76 2.35 -12.70
CA THR A 684 19.51 1.27 -13.33
C THR A 684 20.76 1.80 -14.03
N SER A 685 20.63 2.86 -14.84
CA SER A 685 21.75 3.37 -15.65
C SER A 685 22.83 4.04 -14.81
N MET A 686 22.46 4.71 -13.72
CA MET A 686 23.40 5.34 -12.79
C MET A 686 23.85 4.42 -11.66
N ASN A 687 23.39 3.16 -11.63
CA ASN A 687 23.66 2.16 -10.59
C ASN A 687 23.40 2.70 -9.18
N LEU A 688 22.23 3.31 -8.99
CA LEU A 688 21.82 3.90 -7.72
C LEU A 688 21.19 2.85 -6.81
N LYS A 689 21.45 2.96 -5.50
CA LYS A 689 20.87 2.10 -4.47
C LYS A 689 20.31 2.93 -3.31
N GLN A 690 19.23 2.47 -2.70
CA GLN A 690 18.81 2.97 -1.39
C GLN A 690 19.63 2.28 -0.31
N ARG A 691 20.35 3.06 0.51
CA ARG A 691 21.22 2.52 1.58
C ARG A 691 20.64 2.78 2.98
N GLY A 692 19.39 2.38 3.20
CA GLY A 692 18.71 2.50 4.50
C GLY A 692 18.23 3.92 4.87
N SER A 693 18.51 4.94 4.05
CA SER A 693 17.87 6.26 4.15
C SER A 693 16.72 6.34 3.16
N GLN A 694 15.52 6.67 3.63
CA GLN A 694 14.35 6.70 2.75
C GLN A 694 14.44 7.86 1.77
N GLY A 695 13.98 7.59 0.54
CA GLY A 695 13.98 8.55 -0.56
C GLY A 695 15.34 9.17 -0.88
N SER A 696 16.45 8.56 -0.44
CA SER A 696 17.81 8.98 -0.77
C SER A 696 18.49 7.88 -1.57
N TRP A 697 18.92 8.21 -2.78
CA TRP A 697 19.55 7.29 -3.72
C TRP A 697 21.03 7.60 -3.82
N GLN A 698 21.85 6.58 -3.55
CA GLN A 698 23.29 6.72 -3.45
C GLN A 698 24.00 5.94 -4.56
N ASP A 699 25.17 6.44 -4.96
CA ASP A 699 26.06 5.70 -5.85
C ASP A 699 26.86 4.61 -5.11
N SER A 700 27.78 3.95 -5.83
CA SER A 700 28.67 2.93 -5.27
C SER A 700 29.59 3.47 -4.17
N GLU A 701 29.91 4.77 -4.18
CA GLU A 701 30.76 5.43 -3.18
C GLU A 701 29.96 5.90 -1.94
N GLY A 702 28.62 5.75 -1.95
CA GLY A 702 27.74 6.19 -0.86
C GLY A 702 27.38 7.67 -0.92
N ARG A 703 27.68 8.37 -2.03
CA ARG A 703 27.28 9.76 -2.22
C ARG A 703 25.81 9.81 -2.60
N VAL A 704 25.03 10.71 -1.99
CA VAL A 704 23.63 10.94 -2.37
C VAL A 704 23.58 11.62 -3.74
N ILE A 705 22.95 10.97 -4.71
CA ILE A 705 22.81 11.44 -6.09
C ILE A 705 21.42 11.97 -6.36
N ALA A 706 20.38 11.36 -5.79
CA ALA A 706 19.01 11.84 -5.89
C ALA A 706 18.29 11.76 -4.55
N MET A 707 17.43 12.73 -4.25
CA MET A 707 16.63 12.71 -3.02
C MET A 707 15.35 13.52 -3.11
N ASP A 708 14.39 13.22 -2.23
CA ASP A 708 13.30 14.14 -1.85
C ASP A 708 13.53 14.65 -0.42
N PRO A 709 13.93 15.93 -0.23
CA PRO A 709 14.23 16.46 1.10
C PRO A 709 13.01 16.58 2.02
N SER A 710 11.80 16.64 1.44
CA SER A 710 10.55 16.85 2.17
C SER A 710 10.21 15.70 3.12
N ILE A 711 10.90 14.56 2.99
CA ILE A 711 10.78 13.42 3.88
C ILE A 711 11.15 13.80 5.32
N TYR A 712 12.20 14.61 5.50
CA TYR A 712 12.76 14.93 6.82
C TYR A 712 12.78 16.43 7.14
N GLN A 713 12.55 17.30 6.17
CA GLN A 713 12.60 18.75 6.35
C GLN A 713 11.35 19.42 5.78
N PRO A 714 10.77 20.45 6.44
CA PRO A 714 9.63 21.18 5.89
C PRO A 714 9.92 21.80 4.53
N GLY A 715 9.03 21.61 3.58
CA GLY A 715 9.12 22.15 2.22
C GLY A 715 8.31 21.33 1.23
N PRO A 716 8.28 21.72 -0.06
CA PRO A 716 7.57 20.98 -1.08
C PRO A 716 8.21 19.61 -1.35
N SER A 717 7.40 18.61 -1.68
CA SER A 717 7.89 17.33 -2.23
C SER A 717 8.44 17.55 -3.63
N VAL A 718 9.75 17.36 -3.76
CA VAL A 718 10.52 17.64 -4.97
C VAL A 718 11.59 16.58 -5.13
N LEU A 719 11.61 15.90 -6.28
CA LEU A 719 12.72 15.04 -6.65
C LEU A 719 13.89 15.88 -7.15
N LEU A 720 14.99 15.85 -6.39
CA LEU A 720 16.24 16.50 -6.75
C LEU A 720 17.25 15.47 -7.23
N LEU A 721 18.03 15.81 -8.26
CA LEU A 721 19.18 15.02 -8.71
C LEU A 721 20.42 15.90 -8.87
N CYS A 722 21.58 15.40 -8.44
CA CYS A 722 22.85 16.11 -8.50
C CYS A 722 23.18 16.54 -9.94
N GLN A 723 23.35 17.85 -10.16
CA GLN A 723 23.51 18.42 -11.51
C GLN A 723 24.71 17.83 -12.25
N GLU A 724 25.86 17.71 -11.59
CA GLU A 724 27.09 17.16 -12.18
C GLU A 724 26.87 15.73 -12.70
N ARG A 725 26.19 14.89 -11.91
CA ARG A 725 25.91 13.49 -12.28
C ARG A 725 24.89 13.40 -13.40
N MET A 726 23.88 14.28 -13.42
CA MET A 726 22.93 14.35 -14.53
C MET A 726 23.64 14.74 -15.83
N GLU A 727 24.46 15.80 -15.82
CA GLU A 727 25.15 16.28 -17.02
C GLU A 727 26.10 15.23 -17.59
N HIS A 728 26.82 14.51 -16.73
CA HIS A 728 27.66 13.39 -17.15
C HIS A 728 26.84 12.28 -17.82
N PHE A 729 25.75 11.85 -17.19
CA PHE A 729 24.85 10.83 -17.74
C PHE A 729 24.25 11.26 -19.10
N LEU A 730 23.76 12.50 -19.21
CA LEU A 730 23.21 13.02 -20.45
C LEU A 730 24.25 13.03 -21.59
N ALA A 731 25.50 13.38 -21.28
CA ALA A 731 26.58 13.40 -22.25
C ALA A 731 26.95 11.98 -22.73
N GLU A 732 27.05 11.01 -21.83
CA GLU A 732 27.37 9.61 -22.15
C GLU A 732 26.28 8.94 -22.98
N GLN A 733 25.01 9.19 -22.67
CA GLN A 733 23.87 8.58 -23.34
C GLN A 733 23.39 9.36 -24.58
N ASN A 734 24.03 10.49 -24.89
CA ASN A 734 23.61 11.42 -25.96
C ASN A 734 22.13 11.82 -25.83
N LEU A 735 21.73 12.16 -24.60
CA LEU A 735 20.41 12.59 -24.20
C LEU A 735 20.41 14.08 -23.81
N ALA A 736 19.22 14.63 -23.65
CA ALA A 736 18.97 15.92 -23.04
C ALA A 736 17.83 15.80 -22.03
N LEU A 737 17.85 16.66 -21.02
CA LEU A 737 16.75 16.79 -20.07
C LEU A 737 15.81 17.90 -20.57
N PHE A 738 14.51 17.62 -20.56
CA PHE A 738 13.45 18.51 -21.01
C PHE A 738 12.46 18.70 -19.88
N TRP A 739 12.07 19.94 -19.60
CA TRP A 739 11.07 20.25 -18.57
C TRP A 739 9.84 20.89 -19.18
N THR A 740 8.68 20.50 -18.65
CA THR A 740 7.43 21.25 -18.77
C THR A 740 7.17 22.00 -17.47
N VAL A 741 6.78 23.25 -17.57
CA VAL A 741 6.42 24.09 -16.42
C VAL A 741 4.99 24.57 -16.61
N LEU A 742 4.11 24.18 -15.71
CA LEU A 742 2.74 24.69 -15.63
C LEU A 742 2.62 25.55 -14.37
N SER A 743 2.10 26.77 -14.50
CA SER A 743 1.74 27.59 -13.36
C SER A 743 0.31 28.09 -13.47
N ASN A 744 -0.38 28.12 -12.34
CA ASN A 744 -1.69 28.73 -12.22
C ASN A 744 -1.66 29.82 -11.16
N ARG A 745 -2.27 30.96 -11.50
CA ARG A 745 -2.62 32.03 -10.56
C ARG A 745 -4.13 32.18 -10.54
N HIS A 746 -4.73 32.00 -9.38
CA HIS A 746 -6.18 32.05 -9.21
C HIS A 746 -6.56 32.40 -7.76
N LEU A 747 -7.83 32.75 -7.58
CA LEU A 747 -8.43 32.99 -6.28
C LEU A 747 -9.05 31.69 -5.75
N VAL A 748 -9.00 31.49 -4.43
CA VAL A 748 -9.56 30.33 -3.71
C VAL A 748 -10.22 30.82 -2.42
N GLY A 749 -11.17 30.05 -1.86
CA GLY A 749 -11.90 30.42 -0.64
C GLY A 749 -12.99 31.49 -0.86
N GLY A 750 -13.75 31.79 0.20
CA GLY A 750 -14.81 32.80 0.21
C GLY A 750 -16.05 32.47 -0.66
N HIS A 751 -16.88 33.48 -0.93
CA HIS A 751 -18.09 33.38 -1.76
C HIS A 751 -17.83 33.09 -3.26
N HIS A 752 -16.56 32.99 -3.69
CA HIS A 752 -16.21 32.69 -5.09
C HIS A 752 -16.40 31.22 -5.49
N LEU A 753 -16.88 30.36 -4.58
CA LEU A 753 -17.46 29.06 -4.93
C LEU A 753 -18.82 29.19 -5.65
N ASP A 754 -19.48 30.36 -5.55
CA ASP A 754 -20.60 30.68 -6.41
C ASP A 754 -20.08 30.90 -7.83
N GLN A 755 -20.51 30.05 -8.75
CA GLN A 755 -20.03 30.05 -10.13
C GLN A 755 -20.12 31.44 -10.78
N GLU A 756 -21.04 32.31 -10.37
CA GLU A 756 -21.27 33.65 -10.94
C GLU A 756 -20.10 34.64 -10.76
N GLU A 757 -19.27 34.51 -9.71
CA GLU A 757 -18.19 35.47 -9.41
C GLU A 757 -16.80 35.09 -9.97
N PHE A 758 -16.59 33.84 -10.39
CA PHE A 758 -15.31 33.42 -10.96
C PHE A 758 -15.04 34.12 -12.29
N ILE A 759 -13.98 34.95 -12.38
CA ILE A 759 -13.65 35.70 -13.59
C ILE A 759 -12.71 34.96 -14.55
N GLY A 760 -11.99 33.93 -14.07
CA GLY A 760 -10.90 33.28 -14.79
C GLY A 760 -9.64 33.11 -13.95
N HIS A 761 -8.55 32.68 -14.58
CA HIS A 761 -7.24 32.50 -13.95
C HIS A 761 -6.11 32.83 -14.95
N VAL A 762 -4.90 33.11 -14.46
CA VAL A 762 -3.71 33.14 -15.30
C VAL A 762 -3.09 31.75 -15.34
N GLU A 763 -2.88 31.24 -16.55
CA GLU A 763 -2.16 30.01 -16.83
C GLU A 763 -0.83 30.40 -17.48
N ALA A 764 0.28 29.86 -16.96
CA ALA A 764 1.59 30.00 -17.58
C ALA A 764 2.14 28.64 -18.01
N ASN A 765 2.62 28.60 -19.24
CA ASN A 765 3.17 27.40 -19.87
C ASN A 765 4.62 27.68 -20.22
N GLY A 766 5.53 26.86 -19.69
CA GLY A 766 6.96 26.95 -19.93
C GLY A 766 7.54 25.65 -20.45
N ALA A 767 8.62 25.78 -21.21
CA ALA A 767 9.41 24.67 -21.71
C ALA A 767 10.88 25.01 -21.52
N TYR A 768 11.64 24.10 -20.92
CA TYR A 768 13.07 24.26 -20.68
C TYR A 768 13.83 23.00 -21.10
N SER A 769 15.12 23.13 -21.35
CA SER A 769 16.00 22.00 -21.66
C SER A 769 17.41 22.23 -21.14
N LEU A 770 18.06 21.13 -20.73
CA LEU A 770 19.48 21.09 -20.38
C LEU A 770 20.17 20.17 -21.37
N HIS A 771 21.07 20.76 -22.16
CA HIS A 771 21.83 20.06 -23.18
C HIS A 771 23.24 20.67 -23.27
N LYS A 772 24.27 19.82 -23.17
CA LYS A 772 25.69 20.22 -23.16
C LYS A 772 26.01 21.28 -22.10
N GLY A 773 25.47 21.11 -20.88
CA GLY A 773 25.67 22.03 -19.76
C GLY A 773 24.96 23.38 -19.90
N SER A 774 24.15 23.58 -20.94
CA SER A 774 23.41 24.81 -21.17
C SER A 774 21.92 24.61 -20.87
N LEU A 775 21.43 25.30 -19.83
CA LEU A 775 20.03 25.36 -19.46
C LEU A 775 19.35 26.52 -20.20
N ASN A 776 18.35 26.22 -21.03
CA ASN A 776 17.63 27.22 -21.84
C ASN A 776 16.13 26.95 -21.85
N GLY A 777 15.33 28.00 -21.88
CA GLY A 777 13.88 27.91 -22.07
C GLY A 777 13.20 29.24 -21.80
N ASN A 778 11.87 29.22 -21.83
CA ASN A 778 11.05 30.36 -21.46
C ASN A 778 9.67 29.90 -20.99
N THR A 779 8.97 30.80 -20.33
CA THR A 779 7.58 30.65 -19.91
C THR A 779 6.76 31.80 -20.45
N SER A 780 5.55 31.51 -20.93
CA SER A 780 4.56 32.52 -21.33
C SER A 780 3.32 32.37 -20.48
N ALA A 781 2.87 33.46 -19.87
CA ALA A 781 1.65 33.54 -19.09
C ALA A 781 0.53 34.20 -19.90
N LYS A 782 -0.72 33.77 -19.65
CA LYS A 782 -1.91 34.36 -20.26
C LYS A 782 -3.11 34.24 -19.34
N PHE A 783 -3.90 35.30 -19.22
CA PHE A 783 -5.19 35.28 -18.56
C PHE A 783 -6.24 34.54 -19.41
N LEU A 784 -6.94 33.63 -18.77
CA LEU A 784 -8.01 32.81 -19.33
C LEU A 784 -9.33 33.16 -18.64
N PRO A 785 -10.30 33.76 -19.35
CA PRO A 785 -11.61 34.07 -18.79
C PRO A 785 -12.39 32.80 -18.41
N LYS A 786 -13.36 32.94 -17.49
CA LYS A 786 -14.32 31.89 -17.16
C LYS A 786 -14.96 31.27 -18.41
N GLY A 787 -15.11 29.94 -18.40
CA GLY A 787 -15.65 29.15 -19.52
C GLY A 787 -14.60 28.71 -20.54
N THR A 788 -13.35 29.15 -20.39
CA THR A 788 -12.23 28.74 -21.24
C THR A 788 -11.51 27.54 -20.61
N TRP A 789 -12.22 26.44 -20.38
CA TRP A 789 -11.62 25.18 -19.91
C TRP A 789 -10.83 24.50 -21.02
#